data_AF-W2SBN0-F1
#
_entry.id   AF-W2SBN0-F1
#
_cell.length_a   1.000
_cell.length_b   1.000
_cell.length_c   1.000
_cell.angle_alpha   90.00
_cell.angle_beta   90.00
_cell.angle_gamma   90.00
#
_symmetry.space_group_name_H-M   'P 1'
#
loop_
_entity.id
_entity.type
_entity.pdbx_description
1 polymer ?
#
loop_
_entity_poly.entity_id
_entity_poly.type
_entity_poly.pdbx_seq_one_letter_code
_entity_poly.pdbx_strand_id
1 'polypeptide(L)'
;MVHAASEPDVFTGLAVKLRQQSQVSAWGSSVRCLLNSKSNRFHTDSSAADYISRIRGSPRLLGLPPYLSALCMLGGIIWILLLPQQQYSRQTYISENALLPGQVHTYFGGSEQNIFRAYKHEVARMIVQPWQTLENGTKIYYPLKATDDDRRAKFQELFRNAGLKTATQLYLYESSGEVYSGENVYGVLHAPRGDGTEAIVLMAAIRNIKGELNLNGVTLLISLARYFKRWSLWSKDIIFIITPESKAGPQAWVDAYFSQHDPQRVADLPLKSGALQGAVGIDFPFEHRFESFSVAYDGVNGQLPNLDLFNTAVSIASGQMGIGASIQGQEQWARKEHYSEWKNRVRVLGCGMVSQAVGQSTGPHSVFMPYHIDAVTLTAIGDGWQDEMAFGRTIESITRSLNNLLEKLHQSFFFYLLMQSNRFVSIGTYLPSAMAVAAAYTVMAIYLWVLSGYHIVERAPGEVRQPANGKLTNDRSLDKTPANAKTVDTTGSQPLTTPKGQFIPIERHLTLPISLLTAVHLFSLIPLYSLTHCTTETLTPVLSLVGFGSLLAPAAIAGMLKDLPLHNVTLSAFSKPTPQQYTVLKSLSLLVLGLFLTVLATLNFSLSMFLGLVSAPIAFVDRTPGQPLVATLQYLLLLVFSPVAVAGALAMYASLALGQEAALGSWLAKFAFGWNVWGSWGVPLGVMCIWWPAWMVAAIVVASSWFPSADVPVQATIDGPAKEPSS
;
A
#
# COMPACT_ATOMS: atom_id res chain seq x y z
N MET A 1 -67.62 -6.09 -13.60
CA MET A 1 -68.12 -5.54 -12.32
C MET A 1 -67.31 -6.20 -11.21
N VAL A 2 -66.78 -5.40 -10.28
CA VAL A 2 -65.98 -5.77 -9.07
C VAL A 2 -64.50 -6.10 -9.38
N HIS A 3 -63.62 -5.09 -9.40
CA HIS A 3 -62.64 -4.68 -8.35
C HIS A 3 -61.34 -5.50 -8.34
N ALA A 4 -60.13 -5.02 -8.01
CA ALA A 4 -59.38 -3.76 -8.07
C ALA A 4 -58.00 -4.08 -7.45
N ALA A 5 -56.89 -3.61 -8.04
CA ALA A 5 -55.54 -3.31 -7.46
C ALA A 5 -54.50 -3.41 -8.60
N SER A 6 -53.93 -2.36 -9.19
CA SER A 6 -53.04 -1.28 -8.70
C SER A 6 -51.70 -1.75 -8.12
N GLU A 7 -50.64 -1.74 -8.92
CA GLU A 7 -49.26 -1.55 -8.46
C GLU A 7 -48.37 -1.04 -9.62
N PRO A 8 -47.66 0.10 -9.47
CA PRO A 8 -46.64 0.55 -10.42
C PRO A 8 -45.24 0.46 -9.79
N ASP A 9 -44.48 -0.59 -10.09
CA ASP A 9 -43.07 -0.71 -9.66
C ASP A 9 -42.12 -0.54 -10.86
N VAL A 10 -41.91 0.73 -11.23
CA VAL A 10 -40.84 1.16 -12.16
C VAL A 10 -39.93 2.22 -11.50
N PHE A 11 -40.12 2.58 -10.23
CA PHE A 11 -39.43 3.72 -9.60
C PHE A 11 -38.29 3.40 -8.61
N THR A 12 -37.98 2.13 -8.35
CA THR A 12 -36.95 1.75 -7.36
C THR A 12 -35.50 1.80 -7.88
N GLY A 13 -35.29 1.68 -9.20
CA GLY A 13 -33.95 1.79 -9.82
C GLY A 13 -33.42 3.22 -9.94
N LEU A 14 -34.30 4.20 -10.14
CA LEU A 14 -33.92 5.62 -10.23
C LEU A 14 -33.60 6.23 -8.85
N ALA A 15 -34.22 5.73 -7.78
CA ALA A 15 -34.08 6.26 -6.42
C ALA A 15 -32.70 5.99 -5.78
N VAL A 16 -31.99 4.93 -6.20
CA VAL A 16 -30.64 4.61 -5.68
C VAL A 16 -29.57 5.45 -6.38
N LYS A 17 -29.69 5.65 -7.71
CA LYS A 17 -28.81 6.53 -8.48
C LYS A 17 -28.97 8.00 -8.05
N LEU A 18 -30.21 8.41 -7.73
CA LEU A 18 -30.51 9.72 -7.16
C LEU A 18 -30.05 9.88 -5.71
N ARG A 19 -29.90 8.82 -4.90
CA ARG A 19 -29.34 8.93 -3.53
C ARG A 19 -27.82 9.10 -3.51
N GLN A 20 -27.09 8.51 -4.46
CA GLN A 20 -25.64 8.69 -4.58
C GLN A 20 -25.28 10.06 -5.19
N GLN A 21 -26.04 10.51 -6.20
CA GLN A 21 -25.95 11.89 -6.68
C GLN A 21 -26.50 12.90 -5.66
N SER A 22 -27.50 12.56 -4.84
CA SER A 22 -28.01 13.41 -3.76
C SER A 22 -27.03 13.58 -2.61
N GLN A 23 -26.21 12.59 -2.26
CA GLN A 23 -25.22 12.79 -1.18
C GLN A 23 -23.98 13.57 -1.65
N VAL A 24 -23.52 13.36 -2.88
CA VAL A 24 -22.43 14.15 -3.47
C VAL A 24 -22.92 15.56 -3.85
N SER A 25 -24.17 15.70 -4.29
CA SER A 25 -24.79 17.01 -4.53
C SER A 25 -25.26 17.69 -3.26
N ALA A 26 -25.60 16.99 -2.16
CA ALA A 26 -25.90 17.59 -0.86
C ALA A 26 -24.64 18.11 -0.16
N TRP A 27 -23.49 17.43 -0.32
CA TRP A 27 -22.20 17.99 0.06
C TRP A 27 -21.79 19.13 -0.86
N GLY A 28 -21.97 18.96 -2.18
CA GLY A 28 -21.67 19.99 -3.17
C GLY A 28 -22.56 21.23 -3.04
N SER A 29 -23.84 21.10 -2.68
CA SER A 29 -24.81 22.18 -2.50
C SER A 29 -24.84 22.72 -1.07
N SER A 30 -24.49 21.95 -0.04
CA SER A 30 -24.20 22.51 1.29
C SER A 30 -22.93 23.33 1.26
N VAL A 31 -21.89 22.89 0.54
CA VAL A 31 -20.66 23.66 0.30
C VAL A 31 -20.93 24.86 -0.63
N ARG A 32 -21.76 24.72 -1.70
CA ARG A 32 -22.16 25.86 -2.54
C ARG A 32 -23.11 26.83 -1.86
N CYS A 33 -23.96 26.39 -0.95
CA CYS A 33 -24.84 27.25 -0.16
C CYS A 33 -24.06 27.94 0.96
N LEU A 34 -23.08 27.26 1.58
CA LEU A 34 -22.10 27.87 2.50
C LEU A 34 -21.15 28.87 1.80
N LEU A 35 -20.83 28.63 0.51
CA LEU A 35 -20.01 29.55 -0.30
C LEU A 35 -20.83 30.70 -0.92
N ASN A 36 -22.08 30.47 -1.36
CA ASN A 36 -22.93 31.51 -1.96
C ASN A 36 -23.69 32.36 -0.93
N SER A 37 -24.04 31.86 0.26
CA SER A 37 -24.64 32.72 1.30
C SER A 37 -23.64 33.68 1.94
N LYS A 38 -22.34 33.53 1.63
CA LYS A 38 -21.26 34.45 2.05
C LYS A 38 -20.70 35.31 0.91
N SER A 39 -21.31 35.30 -0.27
CA SER A 39 -20.85 36.11 -1.41
C SER A 39 -21.36 37.55 -1.42
N ASN A 40 -22.24 37.96 -0.48
CA ASN A 40 -22.83 39.31 -0.48
C ASN A 40 -22.70 40.08 0.84
N ARG A 41 -21.69 39.77 1.68
CA ARG A 41 -21.24 40.66 2.77
C ARG A 41 -19.73 40.61 2.88
N PHE A 42 -19.04 41.37 2.05
CA PHE A 42 -17.68 41.83 2.34
C PHE A 42 -17.74 42.87 3.46
N HIS A 43 -17.86 42.39 4.69
CA HIS A 43 -17.29 43.08 5.85
C HIS A 43 -16.15 42.19 6.34
N THR A 44 -14.98 42.78 6.42
CA THR A 44 -13.70 42.22 6.90
C THR A 44 -13.91 41.30 8.10
N ASP A 45 -13.65 40.00 7.89
CA ASP A 45 -13.81 38.95 8.88
C ASP A 45 -12.64 39.01 9.89
N SER A 46 -12.74 39.94 10.85
CA SER A 46 -11.83 40.03 12.01
C SER A 46 -11.85 38.77 12.87
N SER A 47 -12.84 37.89 12.70
CA SER A 47 -13.09 36.71 13.54
C SER A 47 -12.08 35.56 13.36
N ALA A 48 -11.69 35.25 12.12
CA ALA A 48 -10.71 34.18 11.84
C ALA A 48 -9.28 34.64 12.14
N ALA A 49 -8.97 35.90 11.84
CA ALA A 49 -7.72 36.54 12.25
C ALA A 49 -7.62 36.66 13.77
N ASP A 50 -8.73 36.96 14.46
CA ASP A 50 -8.81 36.97 15.93
C ASP A 50 -8.72 35.57 16.55
N TYR A 51 -9.27 34.54 15.91
CA TYR A 51 -9.16 33.17 16.41
C TYR A 51 -7.72 32.65 16.30
N ILE A 52 -7.08 32.93 15.16
CA ILE A 52 -5.67 32.64 14.95
C ILE A 52 -4.79 33.49 15.89
N SER A 53 -5.11 34.76 16.15
CA SER A 53 -4.38 35.60 17.11
C SER A 53 -4.58 35.15 18.57
N ARG A 54 -5.75 34.60 18.93
CA ARG A 54 -6.05 34.01 20.25
C ARG A 54 -5.37 32.66 20.48
N ILE A 55 -5.29 31.81 19.45
CA ILE A 55 -4.44 30.60 19.48
C ILE A 55 -2.98 31.02 19.63
N ARG A 56 -2.53 32.03 18.87
CA ARG A 56 -1.17 32.59 18.95
C ARG A 56 -0.84 33.23 20.30
N GLY A 57 -1.83 33.72 21.06
CA GLY A 57 -1.61 34.43 22.32
C GLY A 57 -1.74 33.58 23.59
N SER A 58 -2.13 32.30 23.50
CA SER A 58 -2.35 31.45 24.68
C SER A 58 -1.38 30.26 24.74
N PRO A 59 -0.51 30.17 25.77
CA PRO A 59 0.49 29.09 25.89
C PRO A 59 -0.14 27.70 26.04
N ARG A 60 -1.40 27.62 26.51
CA ARG A 60 -2.15 26.37 26.63
C ARG A 60 -2.58 25.79 25.28
N LEU A 61 -2.96 26.63 24.30
CA LEU A 61 -3.38 26.17 22.97
C LEU A 61 -2.18 25.73 22.11
N LEU A 62 -0.98 26.27 22.34
CA LEU A 62 0.25 25.79 21.70
C LEU A 62 0.71 24.42 22.21
N GLY A 63 0.31 23.98 23.41
CA GLY A 63 0.68 22.66 23.94
C GLY A 63 -0.14 21.49 23.41
N LEU A 64 -1.30 21.76 22.78
CA LEU A 64 -2.27 20.74 22.34
C LEU A 64 -1.87 19.94 21.07
N PRO A 65 -1.22 20.52 20.05
CA PRO A 65 -1.00 19.82 18.77
C PRO A 65 -0.21 18.51 18.85
N PRO A 66 0.84 18.36 19.69
CA PRO A 66 1.51 17.07 19.88
C PRO A 66 0.59 15.97 20.42
N TYR A 67 -0.28 16.31 21.37
CA TYR A 67 -1.28 15.37 21.89
C TYR A 67 -2.36 15.05 20.87
N LEU A 68 -2.77 16.02 20.05
CA LEU A 68 -3.69 15.79 18.94
C LEU A 68 -3.08 14.86 17.89
N SER A 69 -1.80 15.05 17.55
CA SER A 69 -1.05 14.17 16.65
C SER A 69 -1.00 12.73 17.19
N ALA A 70 -0.66 12.55 18.48
CA ALA A 70 -0.69 11.25 19.14
C ALA A 70 -2.09 10.62 19.14
N LEU A 71 -3.13 11.41 19.40
CA LEU A 71 -4.52 10.96 19.37
C LEU A 71 -4.95 10.53 17.96
N CYS A 72 -4.57 11.26 16.91
CA CYS A 72 -4.82 10.86 15.52
C CYS A 72 -4.15 9.52 15.19
N MET A 73 -2.91 9.33 15.62
CA MET A 73 -2.16 8.09 15.40
C MET A 73 -2.78 6.90 16.13
N LEU A 74 -3.08 7.05 17.43
CA LEU A 74 -3.77 6.03 18.23
C LEU A 74 -5.17 5.76 17.69
N GLY A 75 -5.90 6.79 17.29
CA GLY A 75 -7.22 6.70 16.69
C GLY A 75 -7.21 5.85 15.42
N GLY A 76 -6.22 6.04 14.54
CA GLY A 76 -6.03 5.20 13.36
C GLY A 76 -5.77 3.73 13.72
N ILE A 77 -4.86 3.46 14.65
CA ILE A 77 -4.56 2.08 15.10
C ILE A 77 -5.82 1.40 15.66
N ILE A 78 -6.53 2.08 16.57
CA ILE A 78 -7.77 1.59 17.17
C ILE A 78 -8.81 1.32 16.09
N TRP A 79 -8.93 2.21 15.10
CA TRP A 79 -9.90 2.06 14.01
C TRP A 79 -9.71 0.74 13.25
N ILE A 80 -8.48 0.37 12.89
CA ILE A 80 -8.19 -0.91 12.22
C ILE A 80 -8.56 -2.10 13.09
N LEU A 81 -8.26 -2.06 14.39
CA LEU A 81 -8.59 -3.14 15.32
C LEU A 81 -10.09 -3.31 15.54
N LEU A 82 -10.88 -2.27 15.27
CA LEU A 82 -12.35 -2.32 15.30
C LEU A 82 -12.96 -2.92 14.02
N LEU A 83 -12.30 -2.83 12.86
CA LEU A 83 -12.84 -3.30 11.57
C LEU A 83 -13.29 -4.78 11.57
N PRO A 84 -12.58 -5.72 12.23
CA PRO A 84 -12.98 -7.14 12.31
C PRO A 84 -14.27 -7.42 13.08
N GLN A 85 -14.79 -6.44 13.82
CA GLN A 85 -16.06 -6.59 14.51
C GLN A 85 -17.22 -6.69 13.51
N GLN A 86 -18.22 -7.49 13.88
CA GLN A 86 -19.35 -7.82 13.01
C GLN A 86 -20.10 -6.57 12.51
N GLN A 87 -20.17 -5.53 13.33
CA GLN A 87 -20.91 -4.29 13.06
C GLN A 87 -20.28 -3.43 11.96
N TYR A 88 -18.96 -3.49 11.80
CA TYR A 88 -18.20 -2.72 10.80
C TYR A 88 -17.85 -3.54 9.54
N SER A 89 -18.03 -4.85 9.61
CA SER A 89 -17.86 -5.79 8.48
C SER A 89 -19.17 -6.07 7.75
N ARG A 90 -19.13 -6.19 6.42
CA ARG A 90 -20.29 -6.60 5.61
C ARG A 90 -20.13 -8.03 5.11
N GLN A 91 -21.25 -8.75 4.95
CA GLN A 91 -21.23 -9.99 4.20
C GLN A 91 -20.97 -9.69 2.72
N THR A 92 -20.22 -10.58 2.07
CA THR A 92 -20.03 -10.53 0.64
C THR A 92 -21.36 -10.83 -0.07
N TYR A 93 -21.59 -10.14 -1.17
CA TYR A 93 -22.74 -10.31 -2.05
C TYR A 93 -22.26 -10.09 -3.48
N ILE A 94 -23.04 -10.53 -4.46
CA ILE A 94 -22.71 -10.34 -5.87
C ILE A 94 -23.57 -9.20 -6.38
N SER A 95 -22.91 -8.14 -6.83
CA SER A 95 -23.59 -6.94 -7.33
C SER A 95 -23.98 -7.07 -8.81
N GLU A 96 -23.21 -7.82 -9.58
CA GLU A 96 -23.43 -8.06 -10.99
C GLU A 96 -24.42 -9.22 -11.21
N ASN A 97 -25.64 -8.86 -11.64
CA ASN A 97 -26.70 -9.82 -11.86
C ASN A 97 -26.38 -10.81 -12.99
N ALA A 98 -25.56 -10.41 -13.97
CA ALA A 98 -25.21 -11.28 -15.10
C ALA A 98 -24.35 -12.49 -14.71
N LEU A 99 -23.63 -12.44 -13.58
CA LEU A 99 -22.73 -13.52 -13.17
C LEU A 99 -23.45 -14.82 -12.83
N LEU A 100 -24.68 -14.74 -12.28
CA LEU A 100 -25.54 -15.88 -11.96
C LEU A 100 -24.76 -17.10 -11.41
N PRO A 101 -23.98 -16.92 -10.32
CA PRO A 101 -23.06 -17.92 -9.80
C PRO A 101 -23.78 -19.23 -9.47
N GLY A 102 -23.27 -20.34 -10.00
CA GLY A 102 -23.74 -21.68 -9.65
C GLY A 102 -25.19 -22.01 -10.01
N GLN A 103 -25.83 -21.21 -10.87
CA GLN A 103 -27.20 -21.48 -11.34
C GLN A 103 -27.28 -22.61 -12.38
N VAL A 104 -26.16 -22.97 -12.99
CA VAL A 104 -26.11 -23.97 -14.06
C VAL A 104 -25.48 -25.25 -13.56
N HIS A 105 -26.11 -26.38 -13.85
CA HIS A 105 -25.52 -27.70 -13.59
C HIS A 105 -24.23 -27.88 -14.39
N THR A 106 -23.19 -28.35 -13.69
CA THR A 106 -21.92 -28.72 -14.27
C THR A 106 -21.91 -30.22 -14.54
N TYR A 107 -21.36 -30.60 -15.68
CA TYR A 107 -21.38 -31.99 -16.16
C TYR A 107 -19.98 -32.57 -16.30
N PHE A 108 -18.94 -31.82 -15.91
CA PHE A 108 -17.58 -32.33 -15.86
C PHE A 108 -17.46 -33.45 -14.80
N GLY A 109 -17.43 -34.70 -15.24
CA GLY A 109 -17.36 -35.87 -14.35
C GLY A 109 -17.59 -37.18 -15.09
N GLY A 110 -17.66 -38.29 -14.35
CA GLY A 110 -17.92 -39.61 -14.92
C GLY A 110 -16.83 -40.03 -15.91
N SER A 111 -17.16 -40.13 -17.20
CA SER A 111 -16.22 -40.57 -18.24
C SER A 111 -15.02 -39.63 -18.41
N GLU A 112 -15.17 -38.33 -18.11
CA GLU A 112 -14.07 -37.37 -18.19
C GLU A 112 -12.96 -37.68 -17.17
N GLN A 113 -13.24 -38.43 -16.10
CA GLN A 113 -12.22 -38.89 -15.16
C GLN A 113 -11.22 -39.86 -15.81
N ASN A 114 -11.67 -40.72 -16.71
CA ASN A 114 -10.80 -41.65 -17.43
C ASN A 114 -9.88 -40.89 -18.40
N ILE A 115 -10.42 -39.85 -19.02
CA ILE A 115 -9.70 -38.99 -19.96
C ILE A 115 -8.66 -38.16 -19.23
N PHE A 116 -9.03 -37.59 -18.07
CA PHE A 116 -8.10 -36.91 -17.19
C PHE A 116 -6.95 -37.83 -16.78
N ARG A 117 -7.22 -39.08 -16.37
CA ARG A 117 -6.17 -40.06 -16.02
C ARG A 117 -5.25 -40.37 -17.20
N ALA A 118 -5.79 -40.53 -18.40
CA ALA A 118 -4.99 -40.74 -19.60
C ALA A 118 -4.07 -39.54 -19.88
N TYR A 119 -4.61 -38.31 -19.85
CA TYR A 119 -3.79 -37.10 -19.98
C TYR A 119 -2.79 -36.95 -18.85
N LYS A 120 -3.13 -37.31 -17.62
CA LYS A 120 -2.19 -37.28 -16.48
C LYS A 120 -0.96 -38.12 -16.78
N HIS A 121 -1.12 -39.33 -17.35
CA HIS A 121 0.00 -40.17 -17.74
C HIS A 121 0.85 -39.61 -18.88
N GLU A 122 0.27 -38.85 -19.82
CA GLU A 122 1.01 -38.18 -20.89
C GLU A 122 1.76 -36.94 -20.39
N VAL A 123 1.09 -36.11 -19.59
CA VAL A 123 1.68 -34.91 -18.97
C VAL A 123 2.77 -35.30 -17.98
N ALA A 124 2.54 -36.32 -17.14
CA ALA A 124 3.53 -36.79 -16.17
C ALA A 124 4.84 -37.22 -16.83
N ARG A 125 4.77 -37.88 -17.99
CA ARG A 125 5.96 -38.23 -18.80
C ARG A 125 6.78 -37.02 -19.25
N MET A 126 6.16 -35.85 -19.32
CA MET A 126 6.78 -34.61 -19.77
C MET A 126 7.30 -33.74 -18.61
N ILE A 127 6.68 -33.81 -17.43
CA ILE A 127 6.98 -32.86 -16.33
C ILE A 127 7.50 -33.51 -15.05
N VAL A 128 7.25 -34.80 -14.80
CA VAL A 128 7.73 -35.51 -13.61
C VAL A 128 9.14 -36.04 -13.90
N GLN A 129 10.06 -35.90 -12.93
CA GLN A 129 11.41 -36.43 -13.08
C GLN A 129 11.39 -37.98 -13.15
N PRO A 130 12.28 -38.60 -13.95
CA PRO A 130 12.10 -39.96 -14.46
C PRO A 130 12.34 -41.12 -13.46
N TRP A 131 12.06 -40.98 -12.16
CA TRP A 131 12.16 -42.10 -11.22
C TRP A 131 11.08 -42.13 -10.12
N GLN A 132 10.62 -43.34 -9.82
CA GLN A 132 9.95 -43.70 -8.57
C GLN A 132 10.81 -44.71 -7.82
N THR A 133 10.79 -44.61 -6.49
CA THR A 133 11.40 -45.61 -5.59
C THR A 133 10.28 -46.53 -5.13
N LEU A 134 10.36 -47.83 -5.48
CA LEU A 134 9.44 -48.85 -4.95
C LEU A 134 9.68 -49.07 -3.44
N GLU A 135 8.70 -49.63 -2.73
CA GLU A 135 8.82 -50.01 -1.30
C GLU A 135 10.02 -50.94 -1.00
N ASN A 136 10.52 -51.65 -2.02
CA ASN A 136 11.70 -52.51 -1.93
C ASN A 136 13.03 -51.80 -2.25
N GLY A 137 13.04 -50.48 -2.44
CA GLY A 137 14.23 -49.69 -2.76
C GLY A 137 14.67 -49.70 -4.23
N THR A 138 13.91 -50.34 -5.13
CA THR A 138 14.26 -50.40 -6.56
C THR A 138 13.87 -49.11 -7.28
N LYS A 139 14.83 -48.50 -7.99
CA LYS A 139 14.61 -47.32 -8.85
C LYS A 139 14.27 -47.78 -10.27
N ILE A 140 13.07 -47.45 -10.75
CA ILE A 140 12.69 -47.68 -12.16
C ILE A 140 13.09 -46.45 -12.98
N TYR A 141 13.89 -46.65 -14.02
CA TYR A 141 14.29 -45.62 -14.98
C TYR A 141 13.36 -45.64 -16.20
N TYR A 142 12.66 -44.54 -16.48
CA TYR A 142 12.02 -44.30 -17.78
C TYR A 142 12.90 -43.38 -18.64
N PRO A 143 12.88 -43.49 -19.98
CA PRO A 143 13.91 -42.93 -20.85
C PRO A 143 13.81 -41.39 -20.94
N LEU A 144 14.96 -40.72 -20.76
CA LEU A 144 15.28 -39.30 -20.99
C LEU A 144 14.38 -38.24 -20.30
N LYS A 145 15.02 -37.27 -19.63
CA LYS A 145 14.35 -36.05 -19.17
C LYS A 145 13.83 -35.28 -20.40
N ALA A 146 12.51 -35.09 -20.49
CA ALA A 146 11.90 -34.35 -21.60
C ALA A 146 12.52 -32.95 -21.72
N THR A 147 13.03 -32.63 -22.90
CA THR A 147 13.56 -31.29 -23.20
C THR A 147 12.42 -30.26 -23.18
N ASP A 148 12.74 -28.96 -23.11
CA ASP A 148 11.71 -27.92 -23.27
C ASP A 148 11.01 -28.04 -24.64
N ASP A 149 11.75 -28.48 -25.67
CA ASP A 149 11.22 -28.74 -27.00
C ASP A 149 10.23 -29.91 -27.03
N ASP A 150 10.55 -31.03 -26.35
CA ASP A 150 9.64 -32.18 -26.22
C ASP A 150 8.36 -31.79 -25.47
N ARG A 151 8.51 -31.03 -24.38
CA ARG A 151 7.39 -30.51 -23.58
C ARG A 151 6.48 -29.63 -24.42
N ARG A 152 7.05 -28.67 -25.15
CA ARG A 152 6.32 -27.80 -26.07
C ARG A 152 5.56 -28.60 -27.12
N ALA A 153 6.28 -29.47 -27.84
CA ALA A 153 5.71 -30.27 -28.91
C ALA A 153 4.55 -31.11 -28.39
N LYS A 154 4.70 -31.72 -27.21
CA LYS A 154 3.65 -32.54 -26.61
C LYS A 154 2.43 -31.72 -26.18
N PHE A 155 2.61 -30.56 -25.53
CA PHE A 155 1.47 -29.73 -25.15
C PHE A 155 0.74 -29.15 -26.36
N GLN A 156 1.46 -28.75 -27.42
CA GLN A 156 0.84 -28.36 -28.68
C GLN A 156 0.07 -29.52 -29.31
N GLU A 157 0.64 -30.73 -29.33
CA GLU A 157 -0.02 -31.94 -29.81
C GLU A 157 -1.33 -32.20 -29.05
N LEU A 158 -1.30 -32.12 -27.71
CA LEU A 158 -2.47 -32.33 -26.86
C LEU A 158 -3.60 -31.33 -27.15
N PHE A 159 -3.28 -30.04 -27.28
CA PHE A 159 -4.28 -29.03 -27.64
C PHE A 159 -4.79 -29.17 -29.08
N ARG A 160 -3.93 -29.55 -30.03
CA ARG A 160 -4.35 -29.84 -31.42
C ARG A 160 -5.27 -31.05 -31.49
N ASN A 161 -4.96 -32.12 -30.76
CA ASN A 161 -5.79 -33.31 -30.63
C ASN A 161 -7.13 -33.01 -29.95
N ALA A 162 -7.18 -32.00 -29.07
CA ALA A 162 -8.42 -31.46 -28.50
C ALA A 162 -9.22 -30.58 -29.50
N GLY A 163 -8.69 -30.31 -30.70
CA GLY A 163 -9.35 -29.52 -31.74
C GLY A 163 -9.20 -28.00 -31.60
N LEU A 164 -8.14 -27.54 -30.92
CA LEU A 164 -7.84 -26.12 -30.70
C LEU A 164 -6.74 -25.61 -31.62
N LYS A 165 -6.77 -24.29 -31.92
CA LYS A 165 -5.63 -23.62 -32.55
C LYS A 165 -4.57 -23.37 -31.50
N THR A 166 -3.32 -23.72 -31.79
CA THR A 166 -2.22 -23.68 -30.82
C THR A 166 -1.12 -22.75 -31.25
N ALA A 167 -0.54 -22.05 -30.29
CA ALA A 167 0.64 -21.22 -30.49
C ALA A 167 1.59 -21.34 -29.30
N THR A 168 2.82 -20.89 -29.52
CA THR A 168 3.81 -20.75 -28.46
C THR A 168 4.39 -19.35 -28.45
N GLN A 169 5.00 -18.99 -27.33
CA GLN A 169 5.65 -17.71 -27.13
C GLN A 169 6.92 -17.91 -26.32
N LEU A 170 8.06 -17.59 -26.94
CA LEU A 170 9.35 -17.53 -26.28
C LEU A 170 9.49 -16.21 -25.52
N TYR A 171 10.06 -16.26 -24.31
CA TYR A 171 10.37 -15.07 -23.53
C TYR A 171 11.72 -15.18 -22.83
N LEU A 172 12.32 -14.01 -22.60
CA LEU A 172 13.60 -13.82 -21.92
C LEU A 172 13.53 -12.54 -21.08
N TYR A 173 13.46 -12.67 -19.76
CA TYR A 173 13.64 -11.55 -18.84
C TYR A 173 14.99 -11.65 -18.15
N GLU A 174 15.63 -10.51 -17.93
CA GLU A 174 16.85 -10.41 -17.15
C GLU A 174 16.56 -9.54 -15.92
N SER A 175 16.91 -10.04 -14.73
CA SER A 175 16.81 -9.25 -13.50
C SER A 175 17.90 -9.64 -12.53
N SER A 176 18.64 -8.64 -12.03
CA SER A 176 19.74 -8.84 -11.10
C SER A 176 20.79 -9.86 -11.58
N GLY A 177 21.07 -9.89 -12.89
CA GLY A 177 22.02 -10.83 -13.50
C GLY A 177 21.51 -12.28 -13.62
N GLU A 178 20.28 -12.56 -13.17
CA GLU A 178 19.59 -13.83 -13.41
C GLU A 178 18.74 -13.74 -14.67
N VAL A 179 18.76 -14.81 -15.46
CA VAL A 179 18.02 -14.92 -16.71
C VAL A 179 16.81 -15.84 -16.53
N TYR A 180 15.62 -15.27 -16.71
CA TYR A 180 14.34 -15.96 -16.65
C TYR A 180 13.83 -16.17 -18.08
N SER A 181 14.12 -17.34 -18.63
CA SER A 181 13.65 -17.74 -19.95
C SER A 181 12.69 -18.90 -19.90
N GLY A 182 11.85 -18.99 -20.92
CA GLY A 182 10.95 -20.11 -21.08
C GLY A 182 10.05 -19.92 -22.30
N GLU A 183 9.19 -20.91 -22.52
CA GLU A 183 8.23 -20.87 -23.60
C GLU A 183 6.83 -21.18 -23.09
N ASN A 184 5.92 -20.23 -23.29
CA ASN A 184 4.52 -20.41 -22.98
C ASN A 184 3.84 -21.16 -24.12
N VAL A 185 3.01 -22.15 -23.78
CA VAL A 185 2.19 -22.89 -24.76
C VAL A 185 0.73 -22.51 -24.52
N TYR A 186 0.01 -22.14 -25.56
CA TYR A 186 -1.41 -21.80 -25.39
C TYR A 186 -2.27 -22.29 -26.56
N GLY A 187 -3.53 -22.56 -26.25
CA GLY A 187 -4.57 -22.97 -27.17
C GLY A 187 -5.77 -22.03 -27.13
N VAL A 188 -6.35 -21.71 -28.28
CA VAL A 188 -7.54 -20.85 -28.38
C VAL A 188 -8.73 -21.67 -28.85
N LEU A 189 -9.81 -21.63 -28.06
CA LEU A 189 -11.13 -22.11 -28.41
C LEU A 189 -11.97 -20.92 -28.87
N HIS A 190 -12.29 -20.85 -30.16
CA HIS A 190 -13.25 -19.88 -30.66
C HIS A 190 -14.68 -20.26 -30.22
N ALA A 191 -15.41 -19.28 -29.71
CA ALA A 191 -16.75 -19.46 -29.17
C ALA A 191 -17.74 -19.83 -30.28
N PRO A 192 -18.54 -20.91 -30.16
CA PRO A 192 -19.52 -21.26 -31.17
C PRO A 192 -20.67 -20.26 -31.32
N ARG A 193 -20.96 -19.46 -30.28
CA ARG A 193 -22.02 -18.45 -30.25
C ARG A 193 -21.51 -17.01 -30.17
N GLY A 194 -20.19 -16.83 -30.21
CA GLY A 194 -19.55 -15.53 -30.16
C GLY A 194 -18.99 -15.11 -31.49
N ASP A 195 -18.73 -13.83 -31.64
CA ASP A 195 -18.05 -13.20 -32.77
C ASP A 195 -16.52 -13.11 -32.59
N GLY A 196 -16.00 -13.67 -31.48
CA GLY A 196 -14.57 -13.63 -31.14
C GLY A 196 -14.09 -12.27 -30.63
N THR A 197 -14.99 -11.35 -30.27
CA THR A 197 -14.64 -10.01 -29.76
C THR A 197 -14.27 -9.99 -28.29
N GLU A 198 -14.55 -11.06 -27.54
CA GLU A 198 -14.28 -11.19 -26.12
C GLU A 198 -13.67 -12.55 -25.80
N ALA A 199 -12.81 -12.60 -24.79
CA ALA A 199 -12.15 -13.82 -24.38
C ALA A 199 -12.01 -13.98 -22.85
N ILE A 200 -11.97 -15.23 -22.40
CA ILE A 200 -11.70 -15.65 -21.02
C ILE A 200 -10.38 -16.42 -21.02
N VAL A 201 -9.54 -16.18 -20.02
CA VAL A 201 -8.28 -16.89 -19.87
C VAL A 201 -8.39 -17.95 -18.77
N LEU A 202 -8.01 -19.18 -19.09
CA LEU A 202 -7.75 -20.25 -18.14
C LEU A 202 -6.27 -20.59 -18.19
N MET A 203 -5.62 -20.63 -17.03
CA MET A 203 -4.18 -20.82 -16.99
C MET A 203 -3.73 -21.80 -15.92
N ALA A 204 -2.68 -22.55 -16.21
CA ALA A 204 -2.00 -23.40 -15.26
C ALA A 204 -0.49 -23.33 -15.50
N ALA A 205 0.27 -22.95 -14.48
CA ALA A 205 1.72 -23.04 -14.54
C ALA A 205 2.16 -24.46 -14.19
N ILE A 206 3.20 -24.99 -14.84
CA ILE A 206 3.80 -26.29 -14.51
C ILE A 206 4.35 -26.26 -13.08
N ARG A 207 4.99 -25.13 -12.70
CA ARG A 207 5.39 -24.86 -11.33
C ARG A 207 4.58 -23.72 -10.75
N ASN A 208 3.98 -23.97 -9.59
CA ASN A 208 3.23 -22.95 -8.87
C ASN A 208 4.15 -21.87 -8.26
N ILE A 209 3.57 -20.88 -7.58
CA ILE A 209 4.34 -19.78 -6.97
C ILE A 209 5.32 -20.25 -5.88
N LYS A 210 5.05 -21.40 -5.25
CA LYS A 210 5.90 -22.07 -4.25
C LYS A 210 7.00 -22.93 -4.90
N GLY A 211 6.98 -23.12 -6.21
CA GLY A 211 7.91 -23.97 -6.96
C GLY A 211 7.53 -25.46 -7.01
N GLU A 212 6.38 -25.82 -6.44
CA GLU A 212 5.82 -27.18 -6.44
C GLU A 212 5.26 -27.54 -7.82
N LEU A 213 5.24 -28.84 -8.13
CA LEU A 213 4.80 -29.35 -9.42
C LEU A 213 3.26 -29.41 -9.48
N ASN A 214 2.67 -28.60 -10.36
CA ASN A 214 1.23 -28.54 -10.57
C ASN A 214 0.76 -29.50 -11.67
N LEU A 215 1.04 -30.80 -11.50
CA LEU A 215 0.70 -31.84 -12.47
C LEU A 215 -0.81 -31.94 -12.70
N ASN A 216 -1.57 -32.01 -11.60
CA ASN A 216 -3.02 -32.15 -11.68
C ASN A 216 -3.67 -30.91 -12.29
N GLY A 217 -3.17 -29.70 -12.01
CA GLY A 217 -3.73 -28.46 -12.57
C GLY A 217 -3.48 -28.32 -14.08
N VAL A 218 -2.27 -28.61 -14.57
CA VAL A 218 -1.98 -28.62 -16.02
C VAL A 218 -2.80 -29.69 -16.73
N THR A 219 -2.92 -30.88 -16.14
CA THR A 219 -3.74 -31.96 -16.70
C THR A 219 -5.23 -31.57 -16.73
N LEU A 220 -5.71 -30.90 -15.69
CA LEU A 220 -7.10 -30.44 -15.59
C LEU A 220 -7.39 -29.40 -16.66
N LEU A 221 -6.46 -28.46 -16.90
CA LEU A 221 -6.58 -27.45 -17.95
C LEU A 221 -6.74 -28.10 -19.34
N ILE A 222 -5.91 -29.08 -19.68
CA ILE A 222 -5.98 -29.79 -20.98
C ILE A 222 -7.28 -30.60 -21.09
N SER A 223 -7.69 -31.25 -20.00
CA SER A 223 -8.94 -32.02 -19.95
C SER A 223 -10.16 -31.12 -20.15
N LEU A 224 -10.18 -29.96 -19.47
CA LEU A 224 -11.21 -28.94 -19.63
C LEU A 224 -11.21 -28.35 -21.03
N ALA A 225 -10.05 -28.15 -21.65
CA ALA A 225 -9.93 -27.65 -23.01
C ALA A 225 -10.64 -28.55 -24.03
N ARG A 226 -10.39 -29.88 -23.94
CA ARG A 226 -11.10 -30.88 -24.74
C ARG A 226 -12.59 -30.90 -24.41
N TYR A 227 -12.94 -30.89 -23.13
CA TYR A 227 -14.34 -30.94 -22.70
C TYR A 227 -15.12 -29.73 -23.21
N PHE A 228 -14.61 -28.50 -23.05
CA PHE A 228 -15.26 -27.26 -23.49
C PHE A 228 -15.47 -27.20 -25.00
N LYS A 229 -14.54 -27.75 -25.80
CA LYS A 229 -14.71 -27.84 -27.25
C LYS A 229 -15.97 -28.59 -27.68
N ARG A 230 -16.45 -29.55 -26.86
CA ARG A 230 -17.66 -30.34 -27.15
C ARG A 230 -18.97 -29.57 -26.89
N TRP A 231 -18.91 -28.47 -26.16
CA TRP A 231 -20.09 -27.67 -25.81
C TRP A 231 -20.27 -26.50 -26.75
N SER A 232 -21.52 -26.26 -27.17
CA SER A 232 -21.88 -25.15 -28.06
C SER A 232 -22.37 -23.91 -27.31
N LEU A 233 -22.18 -23.83 -25.99
CA LEU A 233 -22.77 -22.77 -25.15
C LEU A 233 -21.93 -21.49 -25.07
N TRP A 234 -20.64 -21.57 -25.41
CA TRP A 234 -19.70 -20.47 -25.21
C TRP A 234 -20.00 -19.31 -26.16
N SER A 235 -20.12 -18.11 -25.59
CA SER A 235 -20.28 -16.84 -26.29
C SER A 235 -18.99 -16.00 -26.29
N LYS A 236 -18.01 -16.37 -25.47
CA LYS A 236 -16.66 -15.79 -25.46
C LYS A 236 -15.62 -16.83 -25.84
N ASP A 237 -14.57 -16.38 -26.50
CA ASP A 237 -13.43 -17.23 -26.79
C ASP A 237 -12.77 -17.66 -25.47
N ILE A 238 -12.18 -18.85 -25.43
CA ILE A 238 -11.48 -19.35 -24.23
C ILE A 238 -10.04 -19.64 -24.60
N ILE A 239 -9.13 -18.98 -23.91
CA ILE A 239 -7.68 -19.13 -24.08
C ILE A 239 -7.17 -20.01 -22.94
N PHE A 240 -6.55 -21.12 -23.28
CA PHE A 240 -5.92 -22.04 -22.34
C PHE A 240 -4.40 -21.83 -22.39
N ILE A 241 -3.79 -21.44 -21.28
CA ILE A 241 -2.36 -21.10 -21.21
C ILE A 241 -1.64 -22.05 -20.25
N ILE A 242 -0.56 -22.66 -20.73
CA ILE A 242 0.39 -23.42 -19.92
C ILE A 242 1.70 -22.64 -19.89
N THR A 243 2.12 -22.23 -18.71
CA THR A 243 3.38 -21.52 -18.50
C THR A 243 4.39 -22.42 -17.77
N PRO A 244 5.71 -22.32 -18.05
CA PRO A 244 6.70 -23.09 -17.31
C PRO A 244 6.69 -22.82 -15.80
N GLU A 245 6.41 -21.57 -15.43
CA GLU A 245 6.37 -21.09 -14.05
C GLU A 245 5.32 -19.97 -13.88
N SER A 246 5.09 -19.51 -12.65
CA SER A 246 3.95 -18.65 -12.28
C SER A 246 4.26 -17.14 -12.22
N LYS A 247 5.49 -16.69 -12.50
CA LYS A 247 5.98 -15.32 -12.28
C LYS A 247 6.19 -14.55 -13.59
N ALA A 248 7.17 -14.94 -14.39
CA ALA A 248 7.62 -14.31 -15.63
C ALA A 248 6.79 -14.76 -16.85
N GLY A 249 6.48 -16.05 -16.96
CA GLY A 249 5.73 -16.61 -18.08
C GLY A 249 4.36 -15.95 -18.29
N PRO A 250 3.51 -15.88 -17.26
CA PRO A 250 2.27 -15.12 -17.31
C PRO A 250 2.47 -13.65 -17.72
N GLN A 251 3.47 -12.97 -17.17
CA GLN A 251 3.77 -11.57 -17.47
C GLN A 251 4.10 -11.39 -18.96
N ALA A 252 5.03 -12.19 -19.50
CA ALA A 252 5.40 -12.16 -20.92
C ALA A 252 4.19 -12.35 -21.84
N TRP A 253 3.29 -13.26 -21.47
CA TRP A 253 2.11 -13.52 -22.28
C TRP A 253 1.14 -12.34 -22.29
N VAL A 254 0.87 -11.74 -21.13
CA VAL A 254 -0.04 -10.59 -21.03
C VAL A 254 0.56 -9.35 -21.68
N ASP A 255 1.85 -9.08 -21.46
CA ASP A 255 2.56 -7.95 -22.08
C ASP A 255 2.51 -8.05 -23.61
N ALA A 256 2.67 -9.26 -24.17
CA ALA A 256 2.55 -9.48 -25.61
C ALA A 256 1.11 -9.44 -26.12
N TYR A 257 0.13 -9.84 -25.31
CA TYR A 257 -1.29 -9.69 -25.65
C TYR A 257 -1.64 -8.22 -25.93
N PHE A 258 -1.19 -7.33 -25.05
CA PHE A 258 -1.41 -5.88 -25.13
C PHE A 258 -0.36 -5.12 -25.93
N SER A 259 0.61 -5.80 -26.55
CA SER A 259 1.71 -5.18 -27.31
C SER A 259 2.52 -4.16 -26.49
N GLN A 260 2.72 -4.42 -25.19
CA GLN A 260 3.52 -3.61 -24.26
C GLN A 260 4.88 -4.26 -23.90
N HIS A 261 5.33 -5.21 -24.70
CA HIS A 261 6.59 -5.93 -24.48
C HIS A 261 7.71 -5.38 -25.37
N ASP A 262 8.95 -5.69 -25.02
CA ASP A 262 10.13 -5.50 -25.89
C ASP A 262 10.26 -6.69 -26.86
N PRO A 263 10.09 -6.50 -28.18
CA PRO A 263 10.16 -7.58 -29.17
C PRO A 263 11.52 -8.29 -29.24
N GLN A 264 12.59 -7.67 -28.72
CA GLN A 264 13.92 -8.30 -28.67
C GLN A 264 14.00 -9.38 -27.60
N ARG A 265 13.18 -9.28 -26.55
CA ARG A 265 13.24 -10.11 -25.34
C ARG A 265 12.05 -11.06 -25.22
N VAL A 266 10.88 -10.61 -25.65
CA VAL A 266 9.63 -11.37 -25.60
C VAL A 266 9.09 -11.46 -27.01
N ALA A 267 8.70 -12.66 -27.44
CA ALA A 267 8.11 -12.86 -28.76
C ALA A 267 6.65 -12.34 -28.79
N ASP A 268 6.25 -11.82 -29.95
CA ASP A 268 4.86 -11.52 -30.26
C ASP A 268 3.97 -12.77 -30.19
N LEU A 269 2.68 -12.56 -29.92
CA LEU A 269 1.69 -13.64 -29.94
C LEU A 269 1.17 -13.87 -31.37
N PRO A 270 1.41 -15.04 -31.99
CA PRO A 270 0.94 -15.32 -33.34
C PRO A 270 -0.58 -15.57 -33.39
N LEU A 271 -1.18 -15.94 -32.25
CA LEU A 271 -2.63 -16.07 -32.09
C LEU A 271 -3.10 -15.11 -31.00
N LYS A 272 -3.97 -14.17 -31.36
CA LYS A 272 -4.71 -13.31 -30.41
C LYS A 272 -6.21 -13.56 -30.55
N SER A 273 -6.97 -13.20 -29.53
CA SER A 273 -8.43 -13.23 -29.52
C SER A 273 -8.95 -11.85 -29.10
N GLY A 274 -10.23 -11.77 -28.72
CA GLY A 274 -10.90 -10.55 -28.33
C GLY A 274 -10.44 -9.91 -27.02
N ALA A 275 -11.17 -8.91 -26.54
CA ALA A 275 -10.89 -8.27 -25.26
C ALA A 275 -10.99 -9.27 -24.10
N LEU A 276 -9.97 -9.31 -23.25
CA LEU A 276 -9.95 -10.19 -22.08
C LEU A 276 -10.95 -9.68 -21.03
N GLN A 277 -11.89 -10.55 -20.65
CA GLN A 277 -12.95 -10.25 -19.67
C GLN A 277 -12.60 -10.72 -18.26
N GLY A 278 -11.83 -11.80 -18.13
CA GLY A 278 -11.34 -12.28 -16.85
C GLY A 278 -10.39 -13.46 -17.01
N ALA A 279 -9.62 -13.74 -15.97
CA ALA A 279 -8.67 -14.86 -15.94
C ALA A 279 -8.82 -15.73 -14.68
N VAL A 280 -8.69 -17.05 -14.86
CA VAL A 280 -8.74 -18.01 -13.74
C VAL A 280 -7.52 -18.92 -13.80
N GLY A 281 -6.72 -18.88 -12.73
CA GLY A 281 -5.60 -19.77 -12.50
C GLY A 281 -6.02 -21.07 -11.81
N ILE A 282 -5.46 -22.19 -12.25
CA ILE A 282 -5.67 -23.52 -11.68
C ILE A 282 -4.37 -24.00 -11.04
N ASP A 283 -4.38 -24.18 -9.72
CA ASP A 283 -3.28 -24.74 -8.95
C ASP A 283 -3.73 -25.97 -8.15
N PHE A 284 -3.22 -27.13 -8.53
CA PHE A 284 -3.44 -28.42 -7.88
C PHE A 284 -2.07 -29.14 -7.76
N PRO A 285 -1.28 -28.78 -6.72
CA PRO A 285 0.14 -29.13 -6.63
C PRO A 285 0.45 -30.52 -6.04
N PHE A 286 -0.55 -31.40 -5.90
CA PHE A 286 -0.40 -32.74 -5.33
C PHE A 286 -1.33 -33.74 -5.99
N GLU A 287 -1.06 -35.04 -5.80
CA GLU A 287 -1.78 -36.14 -6.46
C GLU A 287 -2.96 -36.71 -5.67
N HIS A 288 -3.05 -36.42 -4.37
CA HIS A 288 -4.15 -36.90 -3.53
C HIS A 288 -5.38 -35.99 -3.63
N ARG A 289 -6.48 -36.43 -3.00
CA ARG A 289 -7.71 -35.66 -2.88
C ARG A 289 -7.50 -34.47 -1.95
N PHE A 290 -8.27 -33.41 -2.18
CA PHE A 290 -8.18 -32.17 -1.41
C PHE A 290 -9.39 -31.97 -0.48
N GLU A 291 -9.23 -31.09 0.50
CA GLU A 291 -10.27 -30.76 1.47
C GLU A 291 -11.01 -29.47 1.09
N SER A 292 -10.25 -28.42 0.73
CA SER A 292 -10.79 -27.09 0.49
C SER A 292 -9.99 -26.32 -0.58
N PHE A 293 -10.55 -25.22 -1.06
CA PHE A 293 -9.86 -24.27 -1.91
C PHE A 293 -9.26 -23.13 -1.09
N SER A 294 -8.08 -22.68 -1.48
CA SER A 294 -7.58 -21.33 -1.18
C SER A 294 -7.68 -20.48 -2.43
N VAL A 295 -8.26 -19.29 -2.29
CA VAL A 295 -8.39 -18.33 -3.39
C VAL A 295 -7.28 -17.30 -3.24
N ALA A 296 -6.30 -17.33 -4.14
CA ALA A 296 -5.33 -16.26 -4.28
C ALA A 296 -5.91 -15.16 -5.18
N TYR A 297 -5.90 -13.94 -4.66
CA TYR A 297 -6.52 -12.77 -5.30
C TYR A 297 -5.65 -11.51 -5.24
N ASP A 298 -4.52 -11.51 -4.52
CA ASP A 298 -3.72 -10.30 -4.38
C ASP A 298 -2.91 -10.04 -5.66
N GLY A 299 -3.02 -8.82 -6.17
CA GLY A 299 -2.28 -8.32 -7.32
C GLY A 299 -0.98 -7.61 -6.97
N VAL A 300 -0.24 -7.25 -8.02
CA VAL A 300 0.97 -6.43 -7.90
C VAL A 300 0.59 -5.03 -7.36
N ASN A 301 1.48 -4.44 -6.54
CA ASN A 301 1.28 -3.12 -5.92
C ASN A 301 0.04 -2.99 -5.03
N GLY A 302 -0.54 -4.09 -4.56
CA GLY A 302 -1.74 -4.08 -3.72
C GLY A 302 -3.04 -3.89 -4.49
N GLN A 303 -3.02 -4.08 -5.81
CA GLN A 303 -4.23 -4.16 -6.64
C GLN A 303 -5.05 -5.39 -6.28
N LEU A 304 -6.37 -5.28 -6.47
CA LEU A 304 -7.32 -6.33 -6.16
C LEU A 304 -8.28 -6.51 -7.33
N PRO A 305 -8.75 -7.74 -7.59
CA PRO A 305 -9.76 -7.98 -8.60
C PRO A 305 -11.09 -7.46 -8.06
N ASN A 306 -12.00 -7.18 -8.97
CA ASN A 306 -13.38 -6.89 -8.64
C ASN A 306 -13.94 -7.95 -7.67
N LEU A 307 -14.51 -7.48 -6.55
CA LEU A 307 -14.99 -8.33 -5.47
C LEU A 307 -16.03 -9.37 -5.94
N ASP A 308 -16.79 -9.09 -7.01
CA ASP A 308 -17.77 -10.03 -7.53
C ASP A 308 -17.14 -11.28 -8.15
N LEU A 309 -15.96 -11.17 -8.77
CA LEU A 309 -15.22 -12.34 -9.27
C LEU A 309 -14.81 -13.25 -8.12
N PHE A 310 -14.24 -12.65 -7.07
CA PHE A 310 -13.87 -13.37 -5.85
C PHE A 310 -15.10 -14.03 -5.20
N ASN A 311 -16.19 -13.26 -5.03
CA ASN A 311 -17.42 -13.76 -4.44
C ASN A 311 -18.07 -14.87 -5.26
N THR A 312 -17.98 -14.79 -6.59
CA THR A 312 -18.45 -15.84 -7.51
C THR A 312 -17.67 -17.13 -7.29
N ALA A 313 -16.33 -17.05 -7.21
CA ALA A 313 -15.51 -18.21 -6.93
C ALA A 313 -15.84 -18.85 -5.57
N VAL A 314 -15.99 -18.04 -4.51
CA VAL A 314 -16.36 -18.52 -3.18
C VAL A 314 -17.78 -19.09 -3.15
N SER A 315 -18.74 -18.45 -3.79
CA SER A 315 -20.15 -18.88 -3.84
C SER A 315 -20.31 -20.19 -4.60
N ILE A 316 -19.60 -20.37 -5.72
CA ILE A 316 -19.61 -21.62 -6.49
C ILE A 316 -18.95 -22.74 -5.69
N ALA A 317 -17.75 -22.49 -5.12
CA ALA A 317 -17.04 -23.48 -4.33
C ALA A 317 -17.87 -23.94 -3.13
N SER A 318 -18.31 -23.01 -2.28
CA SER A 318 -18.98 -23.32 -1.02
C SER A 318 -20.46 -23.61 -1.14
N GLY A 319 -21.17 -22.93 -2.04
CA GLY A 319 -22.60 -23.08 -2.25
C GLY A 319 -22.93 -24.25 -3.16
N GLN A 320 -22.47 -24.21 -4.42
CA GLN A 320 -22.83 -25.22 -5.42
C GLN A 320 -22.09 -26.55 -5.21
N MET A 321 -20.79 -26.51 -4.92
CA MET A 321 -19.97 -27.73 -4.81
C MET A 321 -19.85 -28.25 -3.37
N GLY A 322 -20.22 -27.45 -2.37
CA GLY A 322 -20.08 -27.81 -0.95
C GLY A 322 -18.63 -27.86 -0.46
N ILE A 323 -17.69 -27.22 -1.17
CA ILE A 323 -16.27 -27.21 -0.88
C ILE A 323 -15.91 -25.94 -0.11
N GLY A 324 -15.15 -26.08 0.99
CA GLY A 324 -14.69 -24.91 1.74
C GLY A 324 -13.82 -23.97 0.90
N ALA A 325 -13.96 -22.66 1.10
CA ALA A 325 -13.09 -21.65 0.51
C ALA A 325 -12.40 -20.84 1.62
N SER A 326 -11.09 -20.75 1.53
CA SER A 326 -10.18 -20.07 2.45
C SER A 326 -9.38 -18.99 1.73
N ILE A 327 -8.80 -18.08 2.50
CA ILE A 327 -7.98 -16.96 2.01
C ILE A 327 -6.79 -16.75 2.95
N GLN A 328 -5.69 -16.18 2.45
CA GLN A 328 -4.55 -15.71 3.27
C GLN A 328 -4.00 -16.76 4.26
N GLY A 329 -3.97 -18.04 3.84
CA GLY A 329 -3.47 -19.14 4.67
C GLY A 329 -4.34 -19.45 5.90
N GLN A 330 -5.60 -19.01 5.91
CA GLN A 330 -6.54 -19.18 7.03
C GLN A 330 -6.70 -20.62 7.51
N GLU A 331 -6.60 -21.56 6.58
CA GLU A 331 -6.66 -23.00 6.81
C GLU A 331 -5.50 -23.54 7.66
N GLN A 332 -4.35 -22.86 7.68
CA GLN A 332 -3.15 -23.35 8.38
C GLN A 332 -3.21 -23.13 9.89
N TRP A 333 -4.00 -22.15 10.34
CA TRP A 333 -3.93 -21.67 11.73
C TRP A 333 -5.28 -21.66 12.46
N ALA A 334 -6.40 -21.88 11.77
CA ALA A 334 -7.70 -22.09 12.41
C ALA A 334 -8.47 -23.20 11.70
N ARG A 335 -9.31 -23.91 12.46
CA ARG A 335 -10.37 -24.74 11.87
C ARG A 335 -11.51 -23.84 11.41
N LYS A 336 -12.26 -24.31 10.41
CA LYS A 336 -13.39 -23.61 9.80
C LYS A 336 -14.40 -23.02 10.82
N GLU A 337 -14.64 -23.73 11.92
CA GLU A 337 -15.54 -23.32 13.01
C GLU A 337 -15.10 -22.04 13.72
N HIS A 338 -13.78 -21.81 13.83
CA HIS A 338 -13.20 -20.67 14.53
C HIS A 338 -12.95 -19.47 13.61
N TYR A 339 -13.29 -19.55 12.32
CA TYR A 339 -13.03 -18.48 11.37
C TYR A 339 -13.69 -17.16 11.79
N SER A 340 -14.85 -17.22 12.46
CA SER A 340 -15.65 -16.06 12.91
C SER A 340 -15.06 -15.33 14.11
N GLU A 341 -14.09 -15.91 14.80
CA GLU A 341 -13.46 -15.29 15.95
C GLU A 341 -12.71 -14.02 15.57
N TRP A 342 -12.82 -12.99 16.41
CA TRP A 342 -12.16 -11.71 16.17
C TRP A 342 -10.65 -11.85 15.97
N LYS A 343 -9.98 -12.68 16.79
CA LYS A 343 -8.53 -12.94 16.68
C LYS A 343 -8.13 -13.46 15.31
N ASN A 344 -8.93 -14.37 14.77
CA ASN A 344 -8.69 -14.99 13.47
C ASN A 344 -8.95 -14.01 12.33
N ARG A 345 -10.00 -13.21 12.42
CA ARG A 345 -10.29 -12.13 11.45
C ARG A 345 -9.21 -11.05 11.44
N VAL A 346 -8.71 -10.63 12.61
CA VAL A 346 -7.59 -9.68 12.72
C VAL A 346 -6.34 -10.25 12.06
N ARG A 347 -6.07 -11.56 12.25
CA ARG A 347 -4.93 -12.22 11.61
C ARG A 347 -5.08 -12.28 10.09
N VAL A 348 -6.25 -12.67 9.55
CA VAL A 348 -6.52 -12.64 8.10
C VAL A 348 -6.35 -11.23 7.55
N LEU A 349 -6.93 -10.24 8.23
CA LEU A 349 -6.82 -8.84 7.86
C LEU A 349 -5.35 -8.40 7.82
N GLY A 350 -4.59 -8.73 8.87
CA GLY A 350 -3.16 -8.44 8.95
C GLY A 350 -2.35 -9.12 7.85
N CYS A 351 -2.57 -10.41 7.59
CA CYS A 351 -1.91 -11.15 6.52
C CYS A 351 -2.23 -10.57 5.14
N GLY A 352 -3.50 -10.25 4.87
CA GLY A 352 -3.92 -9.59 3.63
C GLY A 352 -3.32 -8.20 3.48
N MET A 353 -3.28 -7.40 4.56
CA MET A 353 -2.61 -6.11 4.55
C MET A 353 -1.11 -6.25 4.29
N VAL A 354 -0.43 -7.23 4.89
CA VAL A 354 1.01 -7.48 4.63
C VAL A 354 1.21 -7.87 3.17
N SER A 355 0.40 -8.79 2.63
CA SER A 355 0.46 -9.20 1.22
C SER A 355 0.28 -8.01 0.28
N GLN A 356 -0.75 -7.18 0.51
CA GLN A 356 -1.00 -5.97 -0.27
C GLN A 356 0.10 -4.92 -0.14
N ALA A 357 0.65 -4.73 1.07
CA ALA A 357 1.72 -3.76 1.30
C ALA A 357 3.02 -4.17 0.60
N VAL A 358 3.33 -5.48 0.63
CA VAL A 358 4.46 -6.06 -0.10
C VAL A 358 4.24 -5.96 -1.62
N GLY A 359 3.00 -6.17 -2.07
CA GLY A 359 2.57 -5.92 -3.45
C GLY A 359 3.30 -6.77 -4.48
N GLN A 360 3.76 -7.96 -4.08
CA GLN A 360 4.38 -8.96 -4.96
C GLN A 360 3.30 -9.88 -5.55
N SER A 361 3.58 -10.50 -6.69
CA SER A 361 2.66 -11.47 -7.29
C SER A 361 2.46 -12.68 -6.36
N THR A 362 1.19 -13.01 -6.08
CA THR A 362 0.82 -14.18 -5.27
C THR A 362 0.48 -15.40 -6.13
N GLY A 363 0.36 -15.23 -7.44
CA GLY A 363 0.12 -16.31 -8.37
C GLY A 363 0.06 -15.82 -9.82
N PRO A 364 -0.20 -16.72 -10.78
CA PRO A 364 -0.19 -16.36 -12.19
C PRO A 364 -1.30 -15.36 -12.58
N HIS A 365 -2.31 -15.16 -11.74
CA HIS A 365 -3.38 -14.18 -11.93
C HIS A 365 -2.95 -12.73 -11.67
N SER A 366 -1.94 -12.48 -10.84
CA SER A 366 -1.63 -11.12 -10.36
C SER A 366 -1.17 -10.17 -11.49
N VAL A 367 -0.61 -10.71 -12.57
CA VAL A 367 -0.08 -9.96 -13.73
C VAL A 367 -1.18 -9.38 -14.63
N PHE A 368 -2.43 -9.85 -14.49
CA PHE A 368 -3.57 -9.38 -15.29
C PHE A 368 -4.16 -8.06 -14.77
N MET A 369 -4.00 -7.79 -13.47
CA MET A 369 -4.63 -6.64 -12.81
C MET A 369 -4.13 -5.27 -13.31
N PRO A 370 -2.83 -5.07 -13.59
CA PRO A 370 -2.34 -3.82 -14.19
C PRO A 370 -3.00 -3.48 -15.53
N TYR A 371 -3.51 -4.49 -16.24
CA TYR A 371 -4.23 -4.37 -17.51
C TYR A 371 -5.75 -4.23 -17.34
N HIS A 372 -6.22 -4.02 -16.11
CA HIS A 372 -7.65 -3.96 -15.76
C HIS A 372 -8.41 -5.22 -16.20
N ILE A 373 -7.79 -6.39 -16.01
CA ILE A 373 -8.43 -7.69 -16.16
C ILE A 373 -8.52 -8.32 -14.78
N ASP A 374 -9.75 -8.61 -14.36
CA ASP A 374 -10.00 -9.26 -13.09
C ASP A 374 -9.59 -10.73 -13.16
N ALA A 375 -8.77 -11.15 -12.19
CA ALA A 375 -8.19 -12.47 -12.20
C ALA A 375 -8.05 -13.05 -10.79
N VAL A 376 -8.24 -14.37 -10.66
CA VAL A 376 -8.06 -15.12 -9.41
C VAL A 376 -7.40 -16.46 -9.69
N THR A 377 -6.67 -17.01 -8.72
CA THR A 377 -6.15 -18.39 -8.79
C THR A 377 -6.77 -19.24 -7.70
N LEU A 378 -7.35 -20.38 -8.09
CA LEU A 378 -7.83 -21.39 -7.16
C LEU A 378 -6.73 -22.40 -6.89
N THR A 379 -6.42 -22.60 -5.61
CA THR A 379 -5.42 -23.58 -5.14
C THR A 379 -6.12 -24.67 -4.33
N ALA A 380 -5.93 -25.94 -4.68
CA ALA A 380 -6.38 -27.06 -3.85
C ALA A 380 -5.49 -27.18 -2.60
N ILE A 381 -6.09 -27.38 -1.41
CA ILE A 381 -5.37 -27.54 -0.14
C ILE A 381 -5.98 -28.65 0.72
N GLY A 382 -5.12 -29.32 1.50
CA GLY A 382 -5.47 -30.28 2.53
C GLY A 382 -5.67 -31.69 1.99
N ASP A 383 -5.95 -32.60 2.91
CA ASP A 383 -6.28 -34.01 2.61
C ASP A 383 -7.77 -34.23 2.88
N GLY A 384 -8.53 -34.47 1.82
CA GLY A 384 -9.98 -34.57 1.94
C GLY A 384 -10.62 -35.55 0.97
N TRP A 385 -11.92 -35.34 0.74
CA TRP A 385 -12.73 -36.22 -0.10
C TRP A 385 -12.94 -35.70 -1.53
N GLN A 386 -12.52 -34.46 -1.80
CA GLN A 386 -12.74 -33.81 -3.10
C GLN A 386 -11.69 -34.26 -4.12
N ASP A 387 -12.16 -34.56 -5.32
CA ASP A 387 -11.34 -35.09 -6.41
C ASP A 387 -11.13 -34.06 -7.52
N GLU A 388 -10.33 -34.43 -8.52
CA GLU A 388 -10.01 -33.57 -9.67
C GLU A 388 -11.26 -33.19 -10.47
N MET A 389 -12.30 -34.02 -10.45
CA MET A 389 -13.58 -33.73 -11.09
C MET A 389 -14.35 -32.63 -10.35
N ALA A 390 -14.33 -32.63 -9.01
CA ALA A 390 -14.90 -31.56 -8.21
C ALA A 390 -14.20 -30.20 -8.47
N PHE A 391 -12.88 -30.21 -8.65
CA PHE A 391 -12.14 -29.03 -9.10
C PHE A 391 -12.59 -28.60 -10.51
N GLY A 392 -12.58 -29.51 -11.48
CA GLY A 392 -12.99 -29.21 -12.85
C GLY A 392 -14.42 -28.65 -12.95
N ARG A 393 -15.37 -29.16 -12.16
CA ARG A 393 -16.73 -28.61 -12.06
C ARG A 393 -16.75 -27.19 -11.51
N THR A 394 -15.92 -26.92 -10.50
CA THR A 394 -15.79 -25.57 -9.92
C THR A 394 -15.30 -24.58 -10.99
N ILE A 395 -14.26 -24.96 -11.75
CA ILE A 395 -13.73 -24.13 -12.85
C ILE A 395 -14.76 -23.99 -13.97
N GLU A 396 -15.43 -25.07 -14.38
CA GLU A 396 -16.51 -25.02 -15.38
C GLU A 396 -17.58 -24.01 -14.98
N SER A 397 -18.04 -24.03 -13.74
CA SER A 397 -19.07 -23.08 -13.29
C SER A 397 -18.55 -21.65 -13.25
N ILE A 398 -17.31 -21.40 -12.85
CA ILE A 398 -16.73 -20.04 -12.86
C ILE A 398 -16.62 -19.53 -14.30
N THR A 399 -16.14 -20.36 -15.23
CA THR A 399 -16.06 -19.99 -16.65
C THR A 399 -17.44 -19.72 -17.24
N ARG A 400 -18.48 -20.50 -16.86
CA ARG A 400 -19.88 -20.23 -17.26
C ARG A 400 -20.38 -18.88 -16.73
N SER A 401 -20.08 -18.54 -15.48
CA SER A 401 -20.42 -17.22 -14.91
C SER A 401 -19.72 -16.07 -15.64
N LEU A 402 -18.43 -16.21 -15.95
CA LEU A 402 -17.69 -15.22 -16.75
C LEU A 402 -18.20 -15.12 -18.20
N ASN A 403 -18.64 -16.24 -18.78
CA ASN A 403 -19.20 -16.27 -20.13
C ASN A 403 -20.49 -15.46 -20.27
N ASN A 404 -21.27 -15.35 -19.17
CA ASN A 404 -22.53 -14.60 -19.13
C ASN A 404 -22.35 -13.08 -18.98
N LEU A 405 -21.16 -12.60 -18.63
CA LEU A 405 -20.89 -11.16 -18.51
C LEU A 405 -21.14 -10.46 -19.85
N LEU A 406 -21.87 -9.36 -19.85
CA LEU A 406 -22.09 -8.56 -21.07
C LEU A 406 -21.08 -7.43 -21.21
N GLU A 407 -20.46 -7.05 -20.09
CA GLU A 407 -19.47 -5.98 -20.00
C GLU A 407 -18.43 -6.35 -18.94
N LYS A 408 -17.31 -5.62 -18.94
CA LYS A 408 -16.27 -5.77 -17.91
C LYS A 408 -16.87 -5.49 -16.54
N LEU A 409 -16.38 -6.18 -15.50
CA LEU A 409 -16.85 -5.97 -14.14
C LEU A 409 -16.56 -4.53 -13.70
N HIS A 410 -17.58 -3.80 -13.26
CA HIS A 410 -17.46 -2.39 -12.87
C HIS A 410 -18.43 -1.95 -11.76
N GLN A 411 -19.44 -2.76 -11.43
CA GLN A 411 -20.45 -2.42 -10.40
C GLN A 411 -19.94 -2.63 -8.96
N SER A 412 -19.10 -3.63 -8.73
CA SER A 412 -18.63 -3.98 -7.38
C SER A 412 -17.39 -3.18 -6.91
N PHE A 413 -16.92 -3.51 -5.71
CA PHE A 413 -15.76 -2.87 -5.09
C PHE A 413 -14.43 -3.37 -5.67
N PHE A 414 -13.54 -2.43 -5.98
CA PHE A 414 -12.11 -2.67 -6.32
C PHE A 414 -11.17 -2.44 -5.13
N PHE A 415 -11.65 -1.74 -4.10
CA PHE A 415 -10.88 -1.40 -2.91
C PHE A 415 -11.59 -1.94 -1.66
N TYR A 416 -11.11 -3.08 -1.18
CA TYR A 416 -11.67 -3.79 -0.04
C TYR A 416 -10.59 -4.52 0.75
N LEU A 417 -10.92 -4.83 2.00
CA LEU A 417 -10.14 -5.72 2.85
C LEU A 417 -11.00 -6.93 3.20
N LEU A 418 -10.48 -8.13 2.93
CA LEU A 418 -11.12 -9.38 3.32
C LEU A 418 -10.66 -9.78 4.72
N MET A 419 -11.61 -10.23 5.52
CA MET A 419 -11.36 -10.74 6.87
C MET A 419 -11.78 -12.21 6.99
N GLN A 420 -12.64 -12.64 6.08
CA GLN A 420 -13.09 -14.01 5.87
C GLN A 420 -13.49 -14.15 4.39
N SER A 421 -13.62 -15.37 3.88
CA SER A 421 -14.09 -15.61 2.51
C SER A 421 -15.50 -15.06 2.24
N ASN A 422 -16.31 -14.83 3.27
CA ASN A 422 -17.67 -14.28 3.16
C ASN A 422 -17.86 -12.89 3.78
N ARG A 423 -16.77 -12.21 4.19
CA ARG A 423 -16.86 -10.89 4.83
C ARG A 423 -15.76 -9.94 4.41
N PHE A 424 -16.16 -8.71 4.10
CA PHE A 424 -15.28 -7.65 3.65
C PHE A 424 -15.55 -6.30 4.32
N VAL A 425 -14.59 -5.40 4.21
CA VAL A 425 -14.68 -3.99 4.59
C VAL A 425 -14.39 -3.16 3.35
N SER A 426 -15.25 -2.19 3.04
CA SER A 426 -15.06 -1.30 1.88
C SER A 426 -14.12 -0.13 2.21
N ILE A 427 -13.58 0.49 1.15
CA ILE A 427 -12.70 1.66 1.24
C ILE A 427 -13.23 2.77 2.15
N GLY A 428 -14.52 3.09 2.09
CA GLY A 428 -15.11 4.15 2.91
C GLY A 428 -15.02 3.89 4.42
N THR A 429 -14.88 2.63 4.84
CA THR A 429 -14.81 2.26 6.26
C THR A 429 -13.37 2.16 6.75
N TYR A 430 -12.41 1.67 5.94
CA TYR A 430 -11.03 1.53 6.38
C TYR A 430 -10.14 2.74 6.08
N LEU A 431 -10.40 3.51 5.01
CA LEU A 431 -9.57 4.64 4.57
C LEU A 431 -9.37 5.71 5.66
N PRO A 432 -10.39 6.08 6.48
CA PRO A 432 -10.22 7.05 7.55
C PRO A 432 -9.07 6.71 8.52
N SER A 433 -8.76 5.43 8.72
CA SER A 433 -7.65 5.00 9.56
C SER A 433 -6.29 5.50 9.04
N ALA A 434 -5.98 5.24 7.77
CA ALA A 434 -4.71 5.66 7.17
C ALA A 434 -4.62 7.18 7.08
N MET A 435 -5.74 7.84 6.77
CA MET A 435 -5.79 9.30 6.76
C MET A 435 -5.57 9.88 8.16
N ALA A 436 -6.07 9.25 9.23
CA ALA A 436 -5.81 9.68 10.60
C ALA A 436 -4.33 9.55 10.98
N VAL A 437 -3.68 8.43 10.61
CA VAL A 437 -2.23 8.25 10.82
C VAL A 437 -1.43 9.28 10.01
N ALA A 438 -1.76 9.49 8.73
CA ALA A 438 -1.09 10.51 7.90
C ALA A 438 -1.29 11.93 8.46
N ALA A 439 -2.51 12.25 8.95
CA ALA A 439 -2.82 13.53 9.55
C ALA A 439 -2.01 13.81 10.82
N ALA A 440 -1.62 12.78 11.59
CA ALA A 440 -0.76 12.95 12.76
C ALA A 440 0.55 13.66 12.41
N TYR A 441 1.16 13.30 11.27
CA TYR A 441 2.39 13.94 10.78
C TYR A 441 2.15 15.37 10.31
N THR A 442 1.07 15.61 9.58
CA THR A 442 0.69 16.96 9.10
C THR A 442 0.39 17.91 10.25
N VAL A 443 -0.32 17.46 11.29
CA VAL A 443 -0.60 18.26 12.50
C VAL A 443 0.70 18.65 13.21
N MET A 444 1.63 17.70 13.36
CA MET A 444 2.94 17.97 13.95
C MET A 444 3.77 18.92 13.08
N ALA A 445 3.73 18.75 11.76
CA ALA A 445 4.41 19.64 10.82
C ALA A 445 3.91 21.08 10.95
N ILE A 446 2.59 21.29 10.96
CA ILE A 446 1.97 22.61 11.13
C ILE A 446 2.35 23.22 12.49
N TYR A 447 2.35 22.41 13.55
CA TYR A 447 2.77 22.86 14.88
C TYR A 447 4.21 23.41 14.88
N LEU A 448 5.15 22.64 14.33
CA LEU A 448 6.56 23.06 14.23
C LEU A 448 6.72 24.27 13.28
N TRP A 449 5.91 24.36 12.22
CA TRP A 449 5.90 25.52 11.32
C TRP A 449 5.47 26.80 12.05
N VAL A 450 4.46 26.69 12.91
CA VAL A 450 4.02 27.80 13.76
C VAL A 450 5.12 28.17 14.75
N LEU A 451 5.69 27.22 15.49
CA LEU A 451 6.77 27.48 16.45
C LEU A 451 7.98 28.18 15.82
N SER A 452 8.39 27.78 14.62
CA SER A 452 9.52 28.39 13.93
C SER A 452 9.32 29.87 13.58
N GLY A 453 8.09 30.39 13.62
CA GLY A 453 7.77 31.77 13.24
C GLY A 453 7.73 32.78 14.38
N TYR A 454 7.95 32.37 15.63
CA TYR A 454 7.76 33.24 16.79
C TYR A 454 8.87 33.07 17.84
N HIS A 455 9.26 34.18 18.47
CA HIS A 455 10.01 34.16 19.73
C HIS A 455 9.07 34.38 20.91
N ILE A 456 9.21 33.58 21.96
CA ILE A 456 8.53 33.81 23.24
C ILE A 456 9.45 34.72 24.06
N VAL A 457 9.02 35.95 24.32
CA VAL A 457 9.71 36.82 25.28
C VAL A 457 9.01 36.66 26.62
N GLU A 458 9.70 36.05 27.58
CA GLU A 458 9.30 36.09 28.97
C GLU A 458 9.48 37.51 29.49
N ARG A 459 8.41 38.12 29.99
CA ARG A 459 8.47 39.47 30.54
C ARG A 459 9.21 39.39 31.88
N ALA A 460 10.38 40.01 31.97
CA ALA A 460 11.10 40.13 33.23
C ALA A 460 10.19 40.81 34.28
N PRO A 461 10.15 40.33 35.53
CA PRO A 461 9.38 40.97 36.59
C PRO A 461 10.08 42.27 37.00
N GLY A 462 9.64 43.40 36.42
CA GLY A 462 10.03 44.73 36.89
C GLY A 462 10.49 45.69 35.80
N GLU A 463 9.59 46.09 34.90
CA GLU A 463 9.74 47.37 34.19
C GLU A 463 8.46 48.19 34.36
N VAL A 464 8.51 49.11 35.32
CA VAL A 464 7.54 50.19 35.47
C VAL A 464 7.73 51.11 34.27
N ARG A 465 6.72 51.19 33.39
CA ARG A 465 6.66 52.20 32.33
C ARG A 465 6.70 53.60 32.98
N GLN A 466 7.78 54.35 32.77
CA GLN A 466 7.72 55.81 32.85
C GLN A 466 6.83 56.31 31.71
N PRO A 467 5.86 57.20 31.96
CA PRO A 467 5.03 57.74 30.89
C PRO A 467 5.88 58.65 29.98
N ALA A 468 5.73 58.44 28.68
CA ALA A 468 6.39 59.22 27.65
C ALA A 468 5.93 60.69 27.69
N ASN A 469 6.89 61.61 27.77
CA ASN A 469 6.68 63.04 27.57
C ASN A 469 6.33 63.31 26.09
N GLY A 470 5.05 63.35 25.78
CA GLY A 470 4.52 63.95 24.56
C GLY A 470 4.28 65.44 24.78
N LYS A 471 5.12 66.28 24.15
CA LYS A 471 4.82 67.70 23.94
C LYS A 471 3.51 67.80 23.15
N LEU A 472 2.45 68.31 23.78
CA LEU A 472 1.34 68.95 23.08
C LEU A 472 1.24 70.40 23.53
N THR A 473 1.19 71.28 22.54
CA THR A 473 1.02 72.72 22.63
C THR A 473 -0.41 73.10 22.96
N ASN A 474 -0.53 74.24 23.65
CA ASN A 474 -1.64 75.19 23.78
C ASN A 474 -2.58 75.12 25.00
N ASP A 475 -2.39 76.17 25.81
CA ASP A 475 -3.35 77.12 26.38
C ASP A 475 -4.21 76.79 27.62
N ARG A 476 -3.86 77.53 28.69
CA ARG A 476 -4.71 78.26 29.65
C ARG A 476 -5.98 77.57 30.16
N SER A 477 -5.99 77.21 31.44
CA SER A 477 -6.54 78.07 32.53
C SER A 477 -6.65 77.30 33.85
N LEU A 478 -6.58 78.06 34.94
CA LEU A 478 -6.57 77.66 36.34
C LEU A 478 -7.88 76.99 36.80
N ASP A 479 -7.82 76.01 37.72
CA ASP A 479 -8.13 76.25 39.15
C ASP A 479 -8.12 74.95 40.02
N LYS A 480 -7.37 75.02 41.12
CA LYS A 480 -7.74 74.71 42.53
C LYS A 480 -8.21 73.32 43.03
N THR A 481 -7.33 72.80 43.89
CA THR A 481 -7.51 72.19 45.24
C THR A 481 -8.07 70.76 45.44
N PRO A 482 -7.55 70.04 46.47
CA PRO A 482 -7.79 68.63 46.72
C PRO A 482 -8.83 68.38 47.83
N ALA A 483 -9.50 67.23 47.81
CA ALA A 483 -10.23 66.75 48.98
C ALA A 483 -10.27 65.22 49.07
N ASN A 484 -9.62 64.76 50.13
CA ASN A 484 -9.69 63.52 50.89
C ASN A 484 -10.86 62.53 50.73
N ALA A 485 -10.45 61.27 50.88
CA ALA A 485 -11.08 60.19 51.66
C ALA A 485 -12.28 59.43 51.07
N LYS A 486 -12.08 58.13 50.81
CA LYS A 486 -12.55 57.07 51.73
C LYS A 486 -12.05 55.68 51.29
N THR A 487 -11.39 55.03 52.22
CA THR A 487 -11.16 53.58 52.30
C THR A 487 -12.48 52.84 52.49
N VAL A 488 -12.70 51.79 51.69
CA VAL A 488 -13.51 50.62 52.08
C VAL A 488 -12.71 49.39 51.67
N ASP A 489 -12.22 48.68 52.68
CA ASP A 489 -11.67 47.35 52.56
C ASP A 489 -12.77 46.36 52.21
N THR A 490 -12.50 45.44 51.28
CA THR A 490 -13.06 44.09 51.36
C THR A 490 -12.13 43.09 50.69
N THR A 491 -11.55 42.26 51.55
CA THR A 491 -10.96 40.94 51.30
C THR A 491 -11.49 40.22 50.07
N GLY A 492 -10.57 39.89 49.16
CA GLY A 492 -10.81 39.01 48.02
C GLY A 492 -9.49 38.45 47.51
N SER A 493 -9.25 37.18 47.79
CA SER A 493 -8.19 36.30 47.27
C SER A 493 -7.69 36.70 45.88
N GLN A 494 -6.41 37.10 45.77
CA GLN A 494 -5.77 37.27 44.47
C GLN A 494 -5.49 35.89 43.83
N PRO A 495 -5.92 35.64 42.59
CA PRO A 495 -5.55 34.45 41.85
C PRO A 495 -4.08 34.54 41.40
N LEU A 496 -3.39 33.40 41.53
CA LEU A 496 -2.03 33.14 41.04
C LEU A 496 -1.87 33.64 39.60
N THR A 497 -1.16 34.75 39.40
CA THR A 497 -0.88 35.34 38.09
C THR A 497 0.25 34.59 37.40
N THR A 498 -0.09 33.67 36.50
CA THR A 498 0.86 33.10 35.52
C THR A 498 1.39 34.19 34.57
N PRO A 499 2.69 34.21 34.24
CA PRO A 499 3.30 35.26 33.43
C PRO A 499 2.79 35.22 31.97
N LYS A 500 2.37 36.38 31.46
CA LYS A 500 1.95 36.57 30.05
C LYS A 500 3.17 36.92 29.20
N GLY A 501 3.66 35.98 28.39
CA GLY A 501 4.69 36.24 27.37
C GLY A 501 4.10 36.92 26.13
N GLN A 502 4.85 37.82 25.49
CA GLN A 502 4.50 38.42 24.19
C GLN A 502 5.19 37.64 23.06
N PHE A 503 4.44 37.34 21.98
CA PHE A 503 4.94 36.65 20.79
C PHE A 503 5.41 37.66 19.76
N ILE A 504 6.70 37.61 19.37
CA ILE A 504 7.27 38.46 18.33
C ILE A 504 7.43 37.63 17.04
N PRO A 505 6.86 38.04 15.89
CA PRO A 505 7.03 37.33 14.62
C PRO A 505 8.47 37.47 14.10
N ILE A 506 9.06 36.38 13.60
CA ILE A 506 10.41 36.35 13.01
C ILE A 506 10.33 35.84 11.56
N GLU A 507 11.17 36.38 10.67
CA GLU A 507 11.36 35.86 9.32
C GLU A 507 12.02 34.46 9.32
N ARG A 508 11.60 33.59 8.39
CA ARG A 508 12.12 32.21 8.30
C ARG A 508 13.16 32.11 7.20
N HIS A 509 14.36 31.68 7.53
CA HIS A 509 15.38 31.33 6.53
C HIS A 509 15.15 29.91 6.02
N LEU A 510 14.65 29.77 4.78
CA LEU A 510 14.23 28.48 4.20
C LEU A 510 15.28 27.80 3.31
N THR A 511 16.35 28.49 2.93
CA THR A 511 17.32 27.99 1.94
C THR A 511 18.01 26.70 2.37
N LEU A 512 18.59 26.66 3.57
CA LEU A 512 19.25 25.47 4.11
C LEU A 512 18.27 24.31 4.36
N PRO A 513 17.13 24.51 5.06
CA PRO A 513 16.15 23.43 5.26
C PRO A 513 15.64 22.80 3.97
N ILE A 514 15.33 23.60 2.94
CA ILE A 514 14.84 23.10 1.66
C ILE A 514 15.96 22.36 0.91
N SER A 515 17.15 22.95 0.81
CA SER A 515 18.28 22.33 0.08
C SER A 515 18.75 21.02 0.70
N LEU A 516 18.79 20.94 2.03
CA LEU A 516 19.14 19.69 2.72
C LEU A 516 18.06 18.62 2.51
N LEU A 517 16.79 18.99 2.63
CA LEU A 517 15.68 18.07 2.41
C LEU A 517 15.66 17.53 0.97
N THR A 518 15.84 18.41 -0.03
CA THR A 518 15.91 17.98 -1.44
C THR A 518 17.13 17.11 -1.70
N ALA A 519 18.30 17.44 -1.14
CA ALA A 519 19.50 16.63 -1.27
C ALA A 519 19.30 15.21 -0.70
N VAL A 520 18.68 15.08 0.47
CA VAL A 520 18.39 13.76 1.07
C VAL A 520 17.41 12.95 0.20
N HIS A 521 16.35 13.58 -0.33
CA HIS A 521 15.43 12.89 -1.23
C HIS A 521 16.09 12.49 -2.56
N LEU A 522 16.98 13.31 -3.13
CA LEU A 522 17.73 12.94 -4.34
C LEU A 522 18.72 11.80 -4.06
N PHE A 523 19.41 11.83 -2.92
CA PHE A 523 20.33 10.76 -2.52
C PHE A 523 19.60 9.43 -2.32
N SER A 524 18.33 9.46 -1.93
CA SER A 524 17.49 8.27 -1.78
C SER A 524 17.26 7.49 -3.08
N LEU A 525 17.52 8.10 -4.24
CA LEU A 525 17.45 7.44 -5.54
C LEU A 525 18.63 6.48 -5.77
N ILE A 526 19.76 6.66 -5.06
CA ILE A 526 20.94 5.81 -5.20
C ILE A 526 20.65 4.37 -4.76
N PRO A 527 20.15 4.08 -3.54
CA PRO A 527 19.81 2.71 -3.16
C PRO A 527 18.74 2.09 -4.06
N LEU A 528 17.79 2.89 -4.57
CA LEU A 528 16.78 2.42 -5.53
C LEU A 528 17.42 2.03 -6.88
N TYR A 529 18.36 2.84 -7.37
CA TYR A 529 19.14 2.53 -8.56
C TYR A 529 19.99 1.28 -8.37
N SER A 530 20.65 1.13 -7.22
CA SER A 530 21.42 -0.06 -6.88
C SER A 530 20.53 -1.32 -6.83
N LEU A 531 19.31 -1.23 -6.28
CA LEU A 531 18.38 -2.36 -6.24
C LEU A 531 18.06 -2.90 -7.63
N THR A 532 17.96 -2.01 -8.63
CA THR A 532 17.45 -2.35 -9.96
C THR A 532 18.55 -2.80 -10.93
N HIS A 533 19.78 -2.33 -10.74
CA HIS A 533 20.89 -2.56 -11.67
C HIS A 533 21.99 -3.49 -11.12
N CYS A 534 22.06 -3.75 -9.81
CA CYS A 534 23.07 -4.66 -9.26
C CYS A 534 22.70 -6.14 -9.50
N THR A 535 23.73 -6.98 -9.67
CA THR A 535 23.58 -8.44 -9.77
C THR A 535 23.30 -9.06 -8.41
N THR A 536 22.70 -10.25 -8.35
CA THR A 536 22.33 -10.95 -7.10
C THR A 536 23.52 -11.10 -6.13
N GLU A 537 24.73 -11.34 -6.65
CA GLU A 537 25.96 -11.44 -5.85
C GLU A 537 26.37 -10.12 -5.19
N THR A 538 26.20 -9.00 -5.90
CA THR A 538 26.63 -7.66 -5.45
C THR A 538 25.51 -6.88 -4.76
N LEU A 539 24.26 -7.26 -4.97
CA LEU A 539 23.07 -6.57 -4.48
C LEU A 539 23.03 -6.47 -2.95
N THR A 540 23.19 -7.62 -2.27
CA THR A 540 23.18 -7.69 -0.81
C THR A 540 24.35 -6.90 -0.18
N PRO A 541 25.62 -7.09 -0.59
CA PRO A 541 26.72 -6.35 0.03
C PRO A 541 26.65 -4.83 -0.26
N VAL A 542 26.28 -4.40 -1.46
CA VAL A 542 26.14 -2.96 -1.79
C VAL A 542 25.04 -2.31 -0.96
N LEU A 543 23.84 -2.89 -0.92
CA LEU A 543 22.73 -2.32 -0.14
C LEU A 543 22.96 -2.42 1.38
N SER A 544 23.68 -3.45 1.84
CA SER A 544 24.10 -3.53 3.25
C SER A 544 25.11 -2.45 3.58
N LEU A 545 26.09 -2.18 2.71
CA LEU A 545 27.08 -1.11 2.90
C LEU A 545 26.41 0.27 2.94
N VAL A 546 25.52 0.55 1.98
CA VAL A 546 24.72 1.79 1.97
C VAL A 546 23.84 1.87 3.23
N GLY A 547 23.24 0.76 3.63
CA GLY A 547 22.44 0.66 4.85
C GLY A 547 23.24 0.98 6.12
N PHE A 548 24.33 0.28 6.38
CA PHE A 548 25.18 0.52 7.55
C PHE A 548 25.79 1.93 7.55
N GLY A 549 26.21 2.43 6.38
CA GLY A 549 26.66 3.82 6.21
C GLY A 549 25.57 4.82 6.60
N SER A 550 24.31 4.53 6.25
CA SER A 550 23.17 5.40 6.60
C SER A 550 22.87 5.45 8.10
N LEU A 551 23.31 4.49 8.91
CA LEU A 551 23.17 4.55 10.38
C LEU A 551 24.13 5.55 11.03
N LEU A 552 25.29 5.79 10.41
CA LEU A 552 26.32 6.73 10.88
C LEU A 552 26.20 8.10 10.22
N ALA A 553 25.64 8.16 9.01
CA ALA A 553 25.53 9.39 8.22
C ALA A 553 24.83 10.55 8.95
N PRO A 554 23.73 10.38 9.70
CA PRO A 554 23.08 11.50 10.40
C PRO A 554 24.00 12.22 11.38
N ALA A 555 24.79 11.46 12.15
CA ALA A 555 25.74 11.98 13.12
C ALA A 555 26.91 12.71 12.44
N ALA A 556 27.44 12.13 11.36
CA ALA A 556 28.49 12.74 10.54
C ALA A 556 28.01 14.05 9.89
N ILE A 557 26.82 14.06 9.27
CA ILE A 557 26.23 15.25 8.66
C ILE A 557 25.97 16.34 9.72
N ALA A 558 25.43 15.98 10.88
CA ALA A 558 25.23 16.93 11.98
C ALA A 558 26.56 17.53 12.47
N GLY A 559 27.64 16.74 12.51
CA GLY A 559 28.99 17.23 12.80
C GLY A 559 29.52 18.18 11.73
N MET A 560 29.39 17.82 10.45
CA MET A 560 29.80 18.70 9.34
C MET A 560 29.03 20.03 9.33
N LEU A 561 27.73 20.01 9.63
CA LEU A 561 26.90 21.21 9.70
C LEU A 561 27.33 22.16 10.83
N LYS A 562 27.91 21.64 11.92
CA LYS A 562 28.44 22.45 13.02
C LYS A 562 29.66 23.29 12.60
N ASP A 563 30.51 22.71 11.76
CA ASP A 563 31.81 23.28 11.36
C ASP A 563 31.71 24.24 10.18
N LEU A 564 30.51 24.42 9.61
CA LEU A 564 30.25 25.41 8.56
C LEU A 564 30.44 26.86 9.07
N PRO A 565 30.90 27.78 8.20
CA PRO A 565 31.02 29.20 8.55
C PRO A 565 29.67 29.82 8.89
N LEU A 566 29.69 30.81 9.79
CA LEU A 566 28.46 31.43 10.30
C LEU A 566 27.68 32.20 9.21
N HIS A 567 28.39 32.77 8.23
CA HIS A 567 27.84 33.41 7.05
C HIS A 567 28.67 32.99 5.84
N ASN A 568 28.12 32.15 4.98
CA ASN A 568 28.73 31.84 3.70
C ASN A 568 28.14 32.76 2.62
N VAL A 569 28.96 33.72 2.15
CA VAL A 569 28.53 34.78 1.21
C VAL A 569 28.33 34.25 -0.21
N THR A 570 28.90 33.08 -0.55
CA THR A 570 28.80 32.49 -1.89
C THR A 570 27.63 31.53 -2.05
N LEU A 571 27.29 30.75 -1.01
CA LEU A 571 26.15 29.84 -1.00
C LEU A 571 25.51 29.79 0.38
N SER A 572 24.35 30.45 0.53
CA SER A 572 23.60 30.53 1.79
C SER A 572 23.12 29.18 2.35
N ALA A 573 23.13 28.12 1.53
CA ALA A 573 22.85 26.74 1.92
C ALA A 573 23.97 26.12 2.79
N PHE A 574 25.20 26.65 2.73
CA PHE A 574 26.37 26.16 3.47
C PHE A 574 26.74 27.07 4.64
N SER A 575 25.73 27.64 5.32
CA SER A 575 25.91 28.39 6.56
C SER A 575 25.59 27.51 7.77
N LYS A 576 26.19 27.80 8.92
CA LYS A 576 25.90 27.09 10.17
C LYS A 576 24.39 27.13 10.50
N PRO A 577 23.73 25.99 10.74
CA PRO A 577 22.29 25.98 10.96
C PRO A 577 21.89 26.63 12.29
N THR A 578 20.86 27.47 12.26
CA THR A 578 20.24 28.02 13.47
C THR A 578 19.26 27.01 14.10
N PRO A 579 18.96 27.11 15.41
CA PRO A 579 17.93 26.29 16.05
C PRO A 579 16.58 26.36 15.32
N GLN A 580 16.21 27.55 14.85
CA GLN A 580 14.99 27.78 14.05
C GLN A 580 15.02 26.98 12.73
N GLN A 581 16.15 26.92 12.03
CA GLN A 581 16.29 26.15 10.79
C GLN A 581 16.13 24.65 11.01
N TYR A 582 16.57 24.08 12.13
CA TYR A 582 16.31 22.67 12.46
C TYR A 582 14.82 22.38 12.69
N THR A 583 14.10 23.29 13.37
CA THR A 583 12.65 23.18 13.54
C THR A 583 11.90 23.26 12.19
N VAL A 584 12.33 24.17 11.30
CA VAL A 584 11.78 24.28 9.94
C VAL A 584 12.07 23.01 9.13
N LEU A 585 13.30 22.47 9.20
CA LEU A 585 13.70 21.25 8.51
C LEU A 585 12.82 20.06 8.92
N LYS A 586 12.62 19.86 10.24
CA LYS A 586 11.72 18.82 10.76
C LYS A 586 10.28 19.04 10.30
N SER A 587 9.78 20.27 10.38
CA SER A 587 8.44 20.64 9.92
C SER A 587 8.21 20.27 8.44
N LEU A 588 9.12 20.67 7.56
CA LEU A 588 9.04 20.36 6.12
C LEU A 588 9.12 18.85 5.86
N SER A 589 10.00 18.13 6.56
CA SER A 589 10.14 16.67 6.42
C SER A 589 8.85 15.93 6.82
N LEU A 590 8.24 16.30 7.96
CA LEU A 590 6.99 15.71 8.42
C LEU A 590 5.80 16.04 7.50
N LEU A 591 5.80 17.25 6.92
CA LEU A 591 4.77 17.64 5.94
C LEU A 591 4.86 16.78 4.67
N VAL A 592 6.06 16.59 4.14
CA VAL A 592 6.31 15.75 2.96
C VAL A 592 5.97 14.30 3.26
N LEU A 593 6.33 13.77 4.43
CA LEU A 593 5.96 12.43 4.87
C LEU A 593 4.43 12.27 4.95
N GLY A 594 3.73 13.21 5.60
CA GLY A 594 2.27 13.18 5.70
C GLY A 594 1.57 13.24 4.33
N LEU A 595 2.11 14.03 3.40
CA LEU A 595 1.62 14.10 2.01
C LEU A 595 1.82 12.77 1.29
N PHE A 596 3.02 12.17 1.35
CA PHE A 596 3.28 10.86 0.76
C PHE A 596 2.38 9.78 1.32
N LEU A 597 2.19 9.72 2.65
CA LEU A 597 1.31 8.74 3.28
C LEU A 597 -0.16 8.94 2.87
N THR A 598 -0.60 10.19 2.70
CA THR A 598 -1.97 10.49 2.25
C THR A 598 -2.21 10.02 0.82
N VAL A 599 -1.28 10.31 -0.11
CA VAL A 599 -1.36 9.84 -1.50
C VAL A 599 -1.23 8.32 -1.56
N LEU A 600 -0.31 7.75 -0.78
CA LEU A 600 -0.12 6.30 -0.75
C LEU A 600 -1.33 5.59 -0.17
N ALA A 601 -2.08 6.19 0.77
CA ALA A 601 -3.29 5.59 1.32
C ALA A 601 -4.38 5.36 0.26
N THR A 602 -4.41 6.14 -0.81
CA THR A 602 -5.37 5.98 -1.91
C THR A 602 -4.90 4.99 -2.98
N LEU A 603 -3.58 4.76 -3.10
CA LEU A 603 -3.00 3.81 -4.05
C LEU A 603 -2.79 2.42 -3.45
N ASN A 604 -2.19 2.37 -2.25
CA ASN A 604 -1.91 1.18 -1.47
C ASN A 604 -2.09 1.50 0.02
N PHE A 605 -3.32 1.34 0.48
CA PHE A 605 -3.72 1.58 1.88
C PHE A 605 -2.80 0.85 2.87
N SER A 606 -2.55 -0.43 2.62
CA SER A 606 -1.80 -1.29 3.54
C SER A 606 -0.35 -0.82 3.70
N LEU A 607 0.31 -0.46 2.60
CA LEU A 607 1.66 0.09 2.64
C LEU A 607 1.71 1.45 3.37
N SER A 608 0.74 2.34 3.10
CA SER A 608 0.64 3.62 3.82
C SER A 608 0.47 3.43 5.33
N MET A 609 -0.41 2.50 5.74
CA MET A 609 -0.59 2.15 7.14
C MET A 609 0.71 1.66 7.78
N PHE A 610 1.40 0.68 7.20
CA PHE A 610 2.63 0.15 7.78
C PHE A 610 3.73 1.21 7.84
N LEU A 611 3.96 1.96 6.76
CA LEU A 611 4.96 3.04 6.75
C LEU A 611 4.61 4.12 7.76
N GLY A 612 3.34 4.50 7.86
CA GLY A 612 2.85 5.48 8.83
C GLY A 612 2.98 5.02 10.29
N LEU A 613 2.95 3.72 10.57
CA LEU A 613 3.17 3.20 11.92
C LEU A 613 4.66 3.06 12.26
N VAL A 614 5.46 2.56 11.31
CA VAL A 614 6.89 2.38 11.52
C VAL A 614 7.62 3.74 11.59
N SER A 615 7.11 4.77 10.91
CA SER A 615 7.63 6.14 11.00
C SER A 615 7.16 6.91 12.25
N ALA A 616 6.34 6.32 13.13
CA ALA A 616 5.75 7.00 14.28
C ALA A 616 6.74 7.76 15.17
N PRO A 617 7.93 7.21 15.52
CA PRO A 617 8.90 7.92 16.34
C PRO A 617 9.38 9.25 15.75
N ILE A 618 9.42 9.36 14.41
CA ILE A 618 9.90 10.55 13.68
C ILE A 618 9.06 11.79 14.03
N ALA A 619 7.77 11.63 14.32
CA ALA A 619 6.91 12.74 14.70
C ALA A 619 7.26 13.32 16.09
N PHE A 620 7.73 12.49 17.02
CA PHE A 620 7.82 12.85 18.44
C PHE A 620 9.24 13.12 18.94
N VAL A 621 10.28 12.73 18.20
CA VAL A 621 11.68 13.06 18.52
C VAL A 621 12.02 14.51 18.17
N ASP A 622 12.84 15.20 18.95
CA ASP A 622 13.24 16.59 18.70
C ASP A 622 14.66 16.92 19.19
N ARG A 623 15.16 18.07 18.75
CA ARG A 623 16.46 18.61 19.17
C ARG A 623 16.42 18.99 20.65
N THR A 624 17.34 18.45 21.44
CA THR A 624 17.43 18.64 22.90
C THR A 624 18.83 19.15 23.29
N PRO A 625 19.15 20.42 22.99
CA PRO A 625 20.49 20.94 23.24
C PRO A 625 20.80 20.92 24.76
N GLY A 626 22.03 20.52 25.10
CA GLY A 626 22.48 20.44 26.50
C GLY A 626 22.04 19.18 27.27
N GLN A 627 21.24 18.29 26.66
CA GLN A 627 20.81 17.02 27.27
C GLN A 627 21.28 15.81 26.44
N PRO A 628 22.59 15.47 26.48
CA PRO A 628 23.16 14.44 25.61
C PRO A 628 22.54 13.05 25.84
N LEU A 629 22.15 12.73 27.08
CA LEU A 629 21.50 11.45 27.40
C LEU A 629 20.14 11.32 26.69
N VAL A 630 19.32 12.38 26.71
CA VAL A 630 18.02 12.39 26.05
C VAL A 630 18.17 12.31 24.53
N ALA A 631 19.12 13.05 23.95
CA ALA A 631 19.46 12.95 22.54
C ALA A 631 19.89 11.54 22.13
N THR A 632 20.72 10.88 22.94
CA THR A 632 21.15 9.50 22.70
C THR A 632 19.99 8.51 22.78
N LEU A 633 19.09 8.64 23.76
CA LEU A 633 17.89 7.78 23.84
C LEU A 633 16.96 7.96 22.63
N GLN A 634 16.74 9.20 22.19
CA GLN A 634 15.95 9.49 20.99
C GLN A 634 16.63 8.93 19.72
N TYR A 635 17.95 9.05 19.62
CA TYR A 635 18.70 8.50 18.49
C TYR A 635 18.65 6.96 18.49
N LEU A 636 18.77 6.31 19.64
CA LEU A 636 18.61 4.85 19.77
C LEU A 636 17.21 4.40 19.36
N LEU A 637 16.16 5.14 19.75
CA LEU A 637 14.80 4.88 19.30
C LEU A 637 14.69 4.97 17.76
N LEU A 638 15.27 6.01 17.16
CA LEU A 638 15.32 6.13 15.70
C LEU A 638 16.12 5.00 15.06
N LEU A 639 17.25 4.57 15.65
CA LEU A 639 18.03 3.45 15.12
C LEU A 639 17.22 2.16 15.07
N VAL A 640 16.44 1.85 16.11
CA VAL A 640 15.54 0.67 16.14
C VAL A 640 14.49 0.73 15.03
N PHE A 641 13.94 1.92 14.77
CA PHE A 641 12.95 2.18 13.72
C PHE A 641 13.59 2.68 12.41
N SER A 642 14.86 2.35 12.17
CA SER A 642 15.50 2.63 10.89
C SER A 642 15.14 1.53 9.87
N PRO A 643 15.07 1.86 8.56
CA PRO A 643 14.86 0.86 7.51
C PRO A 643 15.82 -0.33 7.59
N VAL A 644 17.07 -0.06 7.96
CA VAL A 644 18.16 -1.04 8.05
C VAL A 644 17.99 -1.95 9.25
N ALA A 645 17.69 -1.40 10.43
CA ALA A 645 17.48 -2.20 11.63
C ALA A 645 16.22 -3.07 11.51
N VAL A 646 15.13 -2.54 10.95
CA VAL A 646 13.90 -3.32 10.71
C VAL A 646 14.14 -4.43 9.69
N ALA A 647 14.82 -4.13 8.57
CA ALA A 647 15.18 -5.16 7.59
C ALA A 647 16.09 -6.25 8.20
N GLY A 648 17.08 -5.86 9.01
CA GLY A 648 17.96 -6.78 9.73
C GLY A 648 17.21 -7.63 10.76
N ALA A 649 16.29 -7.04 11.53
CA ALA A 649 15.46 -7.75 12.51
C ALA A 649 14.52 -8.76 11.83
N LEU A 650 13.91 -8.38 10.70
CA LEU A 650 13.08 -9.29 9.91
C LEU A 650 13.91 -10.43 9.31
N ALA A 651 15.09 -10.15 8.79
CA ALA A 651 15.99 -11.17 8.25
C ALA A 651 16.47 -12.15 9.35
N MET A 652 16.79 -11.63 10.53
CA MET A 652 17.14 -12.43 11.71
C MET A 652 15.97 -13.31 12.15
N TYR A 653 14.75 -12.75 12.18
CA TYR A 653 13.55 -13.52 12.47
C TYR A 653 13.30 -14.63 11.44
N ALA A 654 13.45 -14.33 10.15
CA ALA A 654 13.31 -15.32 9.08
C ALA A 654 14.33 -16.46 9.20
N SER A 655 15.58 -16.14 9.56
CA SER A 655 16.62 -17.14 9.78
C SER A 655 16.34 -17.99 11.03
N LEU A 656 16.03 -17.37 12.17
CA LEU A 656 15.87 -18.08 13.45
C LEU A 656 14.53 -18.79 13.60
N ALA A 657 13.43 -18.18 13.15
CA ALA A 657 12.08 -18.70 13.37
C ALA A 657 11.57 -19.51 12.17
N LEU A 658 11.97 -19.16 10.95
CA LEU A 658 11.49 -19.82 9.72
C LEU A 658 12.54 -20.70 9.05
N GLY A 659 13.77 -20.74 9.55
CA GLY A 659 14.87 -21.53 8.97
C GLY A 659 15.29 -21.04 7.57
N GLN A 660 14.97 -19.79 7.20
CA GLN A 660 15.32 -19.22 5.90
C GLN A 660 16.71 -18.59 5.96
N GLU A 661 17.71 -19.31 5.48
CA GLU A 661 19.06 -18.77 5.30
C GLU A 661 19.07 -17.69 4.21
N ALA A 662 19.89 -16.64 4.40
CA ALA A 662 20.03 -15.52 3.46
C ALA A 662 18.72 -14.82 3.05
N ALA A 663 17.73 -14.77 3.95
CA ALA A 663 16.41 -14.19 3.69
C ALA A 663 16.46 -12.79 3.07
N LEU A 664 17.35 -11.92 3.58
CA LEU A 664 17.52 -10.55 3.06
C LEU A 664 17.89 -10.53 1.57
N GLY A 665 18.87 -11.34 1.15
CA GLY A 665 19.27 -11.42 -0.26
C GLY A 665 18.14 -11.92 -1.14
N SER A 666 17.40 -12.93 -0.68
CA SER A 666 16.22 -13.45 -1.40
C SER A 666 15.11 -12.41 -1.55
N TRP A 667 14.89 -11.55 -0.54
CA TRP A 667 13.88 -10.50 -0.60
C TRP A 667 14.31 -9.36 -1.51
N LEU A 668 15.57 -8.92 -1.44
CA LEU A 668 16.12 -7.91 -2.33
C LEU A 668 16.05 -8.36 -3.79
N ALA A 669 16.43 -9.62 -4.08
CA ALA A 669 16.31 -10.18 -5.44
C ALA A 669 14.86 -10.24 -5.92
N LYS A 670 13.90 -10.59 -5.03
CA LYS A 670 12.46 -10.55 -5.35
C LYS A 670 11.97 -9.13 -5.63
N PHE A 671 12.40 -8.14 -4.85
CA PHE A 671 12.02 -6.74 -5.09
C PHE A 671 12.62 -6.19 -6.39
N ALA A 672 13.87 -6.54 -6.69
CA ALA A 672 14.51 -6.20 -7.97
C ALA A 672 13.78 -6.83 -9.16
N PHE A 673 13.47 -8.14 -9.06
CA PHE A 673 12.66 -8.84 -10.06
C PHE A 673 11.27 -8.20 -10.22
N GLY A 674 10.57 -7.93 -9.13
CA GLY A 674 9.27 -7.30 -9.17
C GLY A 674 9.31 -5.90 -9.80
N TRP A 675 10.34 -5.11 -9.54
CA TRP A 675 10.54 -3.81 -10.19
C TRP A 675 10.77 -3.96 -11.70
N ASN A 676 11.68 -4.83 -12.10
CA ASN A 676 12.13 -4.98 -13.48
C ASN A 676 11.11 -5.70 -14.39
N VAL A 677 10.31 -6.63 -13.83
CA VAL A 677 9.41 -7.50 -14.61
C VAL A 677 7.94 -7.17 -14.37
N TRP A 678 7.51 -7.02 -13.12
CA TRP A 678 6.09 -6.79 -12.79
C TRP A 678 5.69 -5.31 -12.68
N GLY A 679 6.66 -4.38 -12.67
CA GLY A 679 6.42 -2.99 -12.34
C GLY A 679 6.00 -2.78 -10.88
N SER A 680 6.45 -3.64 -9.95
CA SER A 680 6.16 -3.52 -8.53
C SER A 680 7.01 -2.41 -7.89
N TRP A 681 6.41 -1.26 -7.60
CA TRP A 681 7.09 -0.09 -7.04
C TRP A 681 6.88 0.09 -5.53
N GLY A 682 5.84 -0.51 -4.96
CA GLY A 682 5.35 -0.26 -3.59
C GLY A 682 6.44 -0.22 -2.52
N VAL A 683 6.99 -1.39 -2.14
CA VAL A 683 8.01 -1.47 -1.08
C VAL A 683 9.31 -0.73 -1.42
N PRO A 684 9.92 -0.88 -2.63
CA PRO A 684 11.14 -0.15 -2.97
C PRO A 684 11.00 1.36 -2.79
N LEU A 685 9.96 1.97 -3.36
CA LEU A 685 9.72 3.41 -3.26
C LEU A 685 9.30 3.83 -1.84
N GLY A 686 8.46 3.02 -1.18
CA GLY A 686 8.00 3.26 0.19
C GLY A 686 9.12 3.28 1.22
N VAL A 687 10.02 2.29 1.16
CA VAL A 687 11.13 2.18 2.10
C VAL A 687 12.25 3.17 1.74
N MET A 688 12.69 3.20 0.48
CA MET A 688 13.88 3.96 0.08
C MET A 688 13.58 5.44 -0.15
N CYS A 689 12.44 5.82 -0.71
CA CYS A 689 12.17 7.21 -1.11
C CYS A 689 11.19 7.96 -0.20
N ILE A 690 10.45 7.26 0.68
CA ILE A 690 9.51 7.88 1.63
C ILE A 690 10.02 7.75 3.06
N TRP A 691 10.23 6.53 3.56
CA TRP A 691 10.60 6.32 4.95
C TRP A 691 12.06 6.66 5.26
N TRP A 692 13.00 6.20 4.43
CA TRP A 692 14.43 6.46 4.64
C TRP A 692 14.79 7.97 4.66
N PRO A 693 14.30 8.84 3.75
CA PRO A 693 14.58 10.27 3.79
C PRO A 693 14.01 10.95 5.03
N ALA A 694 12.77 10.62 5.41
CA ALA A 694 12.14 11.17 6.61
C ALA A 694 12.91 10.77 7.88
N TRP A 695 13.35 9.51 7.94
CA TRP A 695 14.17 9.00 9.02
C TRP A 695 15.53 9.70 9.09
N MET A 696 16.21 9.86 7.95
CA MET A 696 17.52 10.52 7.84
C MET A 696 17.45 11.96 8.38
N VAL A 697 16.44 12.74 7.95
CA VAL A 697 16.27 14.12 8.41
C VAL A 697 16.00 14.20 9.91
N ALA A 698 15.11 13.36 10.46
CA ALA A 698 14.86 13.34 11.90
C ALA A 698 16.09 12.92 12.70
N ALA A 699 16.86 11.94 12.21
CA ALA A 699 18.11 11.52 12.84
C ALA A 699 19.16 12.64 12.83
N ILE A 700 19.27 13.42 11.75
CA ILE A 700 20.16 14.60 11.67
C ILE A 700 19.75 15.65 12.72
N VAL A 701 18.44 15.94 12.83
CA VAL A 701 17.92 16.90 13.81
C VAL A 701 18.22 16.45 15.24
N VAL A 702 18.01 15.17 15.58
CA VAL A 702 18.33 14.63 16.91
C VAL A 702 19.84 14.66 17.17
N ALA A 703 20.65 14.18 16.23
CA ALA A 703 22.11 14.14 16.34
C ALA A 703 22.74 15.54 16.49
N SER A 704 22.11 16.58 15.94
CA SER A 704 22.54 17.97 16.13
C SER A 704 22.54 18.41 17.60
N SER A 705 21.83 17.69 18.49
CA SER A 705 21.81 17.97 19.93
C SER A 705 23.14 17.67 20.63
N TRP A 706 23.97 16.79 20.06
CA TRP A 706 25.33 16.52 20.56
C TRP A 706 26.30 17.68 20.26
N PHE A 707 25.91 18.58 19.37
CA PHE A 707 26.72 19.72 18.93
C PHE A 707 26.01 21.03 19.28
N PRO A 708 26.19 21.54 20.52
CA PRO A 708 25.59 22.81 20.90
C PRO A 708 26.07 23.94 20.00
N SER A 709 25.13 24.67 19.42
CA SER A 709 25.40 25.96 18.76
C SER A 709 25.68 26.97 19.86
N ALA A 710 26.72 27.80 19.71
CA ALA A 710 26.89 28.96 20.58
C ALA A 710 25.69 29.89 20.34
N ASP A 711 24.79 29.98 21.32
CA ASP A 711 23.73 30.98 21.32
C ASP A 711 24.43 32.35 21.34
N VAL A 712 24.30 33.13 20.27
CA VAL A 712 24.67 34.54 20.31
C VAL A 712 23.50 35.25 20.98
N PRO A 713 23.64 35.75 22.22
CA PRO A 713 22.58 36.56 22.82
C PRO A 713 22.36 37.80 21.94
N VAL A 714 21.11 38.01 21.51
CA VAL A 714 20.65 39.14 20.68
C VAL A 714 20.59 40.45 21.51
N GLN A 715 21.51 40.62 22.46
CA GLN A 715 21.66 41.90 23.17
C GLN A 715 22.48 42.91 22.34
N ALA A 716 23.17 42.48 21.28
CA ALA A 716 24.11 43.31 20.53
C ALA A 716 23.49 44.08 19.33
N THR A 717 22.20 43.94 19.05
CA THR A 717 21.55 44.61 17.89
C THR A 717 20.56 45.72 18.28
N ILE A 718 20.50 46.12 19.56
CA ILE A 718 19.63 47.23 20.02
C ILE A 718 20.39 48.56 20.14
N ASP A 719 21.71 48.56 20.15
CA ASP A 719 22.48 49.81 20.12
C ASP A 719 22.59 50.31 18.68
N GLY A 720 21.87 51.39 18.40
CA GLY A 720 21.85 52.07 17.10
C GLY A 720 23.23 52.55 16.63
N PRO A 721 23.34 53.05 15.38
CA PRO A 721 24.62 53.34 14.76
C PRO A 721 25.44 54.33 15.60
N ALA A 722 26.61 53.88 16.04
CA ALA A 722 27.62 54.73 16.65
C ALA A 722 27.97 55.87 15.69
N LYS A 723 27.93 57.10 16.21
CA LYS A 723 28.35 58.33 15.53
C LYS A 723 29.73 58.15 14.89
N GLU A 724 29.83 58.49 13.62
CA GLU A 724 31.11 58.73 12.92
C GLU A 724 31.93 59.78 13.69
N PRO A 725 33.25 59.58 13.87
CA PRO A 725 34.13 60.64 14.30
C PRO A 725 34.43 61.57 13.12
N SER A 726 34.26 62.86 13.36
CA SER A 726 34.63 63.94 12.46
C SER A 726 36.11 63.91 12.08
N SER A 727 36.39 63.87 10.78
CA SER A 727 37.55 64.51 10.15
C SER A 727 37.16 65.00 8.77
#